data_AF-A0AAI9EQ70-F1
#
_entry.id   AF-A0AAI9EQ70-F1
#
_cell.length_a   1.000
_cell.length_b   1.000
_cell.length_c   1.000
_cell.angle_alpha   90.00
_cell.angle_beta   90.00
_cell.angle_gamma   90.00
#
_symmetry.space_group_name_H-M   'P 1'
#
loop_
_entity.id
_entity.type
_entity.pdbx_description
1 polymer ?
#
loop_
_entity_poly.entity_id
_entity_poly.type
_entity_poly.pdbx_seq_one_letter_code
_entity_poly.pdbx_strand_id
1 'polypeptide(L)'
;MAQNFVSDITAAAHARWPVVLPLLGIAVPAQGQHGACPHCGGSDRFRFDNRDGRGTWICNQCGAGDGLDLVKLVNGLTAGKAAHEVAQALQLPQSQQPPARKEAAKPTQPVAETVAALLAGCVRGESDYLTGKGLLEHPHRLTTQLKKSGGIDFPPGSLVLPLTDISGTVTGAQLVSPLGDKRLLPGTVLKGAFIALESELDSPPQVVITEGYATALTVAQLTDGVVMAGIAASNLLNVALVIRAKWPEARIILAGDNDFDDGKANTGKVWAEKAAKAVDGWVTLPPTRFKADWNDYQRDNGTERAREAFREELVQLGKDKAKLPQGFRLTQEYLWFDKQVQKSDGDTEIRNIKICNPLKVSAITCDADGGNFGRLLEWEDTYGICRKWAMPMEMLSGSGEELRRVLLVNGLSYISTTGEARARLMEYISLCKPERKVTCVNKTGWHGGVYVLQDEVIGEGADGVILQTASVQGRDFRVAGSLDEWREHIGRYCIGNSRVAFAVSLAFAAPLLRLVGMDGGGYHLKGESTDGKTTTMKAATSVCGGPDYWHTWRSTGNALEGTASRRNDAAMMLDEIREVDGREAGNIAYMLANGQGKGRAGTDGELRTRKQWRMLFFSTGELSLTEHAARAGERTFAGMEVRMIQIPSDSGKFGVFEALHGFGSGKELAEHFEGATASFYGTPFRAWLKALTEDLNGMTTQAKALLKIYTRELMPVEAGNQVGRAINRFALIAMAGEMATRCGLTGWPEGEALRATRVCLQAWIGERGHSANQEDAAALEQIRSFFTANQYSRFADWHDERNRPSNMVGFRKVDKGNDIREAVTTFYVLPSGWKEVCKGFDAKKVAQLCVTAGYLLVSKDGKTQTTVRLPEMNPKRIYVFNSEVVG
;
A
#
# COMPACT_ATOMS: atom_id res chain seq x y z
N MET A 1 -11.92 8.67 46.92
CA MET A 1 -10.91 9.76 46.97
C MET A 1 -10.00 9.77 45.72
N ALA A 2 -10.53 9.82 44.50
CA ALA A 2 -9.71 10.10 43.31
C ALA A 2 -9.58 11.61 43.01
N GLN A 3 -10.41 12.43 43.68
CA GLN A 3 -10.38 13.89 43.58
C GLN A 3 -9.15 14.53 44.23
N ASN A 4 -8.35 13.81 45.03
CA ASN A 4 -7.21 14.41 45.74
C ASN A 4 -5.91 14.37 44.94
N PHE A 5 -5.56 13.31 44.19
CA PHE A 5 -4.24 13.28 43.52
C PHE A 5 -4.06 14.41 42.48
N VAL A 6 -5.03 14.60 41.60
CA VAL A 6 -4.94 15.65 40.58
C VAL A 6 -4.98 17.04 41.23
N SER A 7 -5.82 17.25 42.25
CA SER A 7 -5.89 18.54 42.95
C SER A 7 -4.65 18.82 43.80
N ASP A 8 -4.07 17.80 44.45
CA ASP A 8 -2.82 17.89 45.22
C ASP A 8 -1.63 18.24 44.31
N ILE A 9 -1.56 17.62 43.12
CA ILE A 9 -0.52 17.96 42.14
C ILE A 9 -0.74 19.35 41.56
N THR A 10 -1.98 19.74 41.23
CA THR A 10 -2.27 21.10 40.75
C THR A 10 -1.98 22.15 41.83
N ALA A 11 -2.27 21.85 43.10
CA ALA A 11 -1.93 22.69 44.24
C ALA A 11 -0.41 22.75 44.47
N ALA A 12 0.31 21.64 44.29
CA ALA A 12 1.76 21.64 44.34
C ALA A 12 2.34 22.47 43.17
N ALA A 13 1.85 22.30 41.95
CA ALA A 13 2.32 23.05 40.78
C ALA A 13 1.95 24.55 40.80
N HIS A 14 1.10 24.97 41.74
CA HIS A 14 0.72 26.36 41.95
C HIS A 14 1.96 27.27 42.10
N ALA A 15 1.97 28.37 41.34
CA ALA A 15 3.06 29.31 41.15
C ALA A 15 4.36 28.74 40.53
N ARG A 16 4.40 27.46 40.15
CA ARG A 16 5.58 26.78 39.58
C ARG A 16 5.47 26.44 38.09
N TRP A 17 4.33 26.70 37.45
CA TRP A 17 4.08 26.42 36.04
C TRP A 17 5.11 26.98 35.03
N PRO A 18 5.67 28.20 35.20
CA PRO A 18 6.72 28.69 34.30
C PRO A 18 7.98 27.80 34.27
N VAL A 19 8.21 27.00 35.32
CA VAL A 19 9.33 26.06 35.43
C VAL A 19 8.93 24.65 35.01
N VAL A 20 7.71 24.22 35.38
CA VAL A 20 7.20 22.88 35.06
C VAL A 20 6.97 22.68 33.57
N LEU A 21 6.42 23.66 32.86
CA LEU A 21 6.06 23.51 31.44
C LEU A 21 7.30 23.26 30.55
N PRO A 22 8.41 24.02 30.67
CA PRO A 22 9.63 23.73 29.91
C PRO A 22 10.24 22.37 30.22
N LEU A 23 10.19 21.91 31.48
CA LEU A 23 10.68 20.58 31.88
C LEU A 23 9.93 19.44 31.20
N LEU A 24 8.66 19.68 30.85
CA LEU A 24 7.81 18.74 30.10
C LEU A 24 7.88 18.97 28.58
N GLY A 25 8.83 19.78 28.10
CA GLY A 25 9.00 20.08 26.67
C GLY A 25 8.00 21.09 26.10
N ILE A 26 7.24 21.79 26.96
CA ILE A 26 6.21 22.76 26.54
C ILE A 26 6.80 24.18 26.65
N ALA A 27 7.17 24.75 25.51
CA ALA A 27 7.68 26.12 25.43
C ALA A 27 6.53 27.13 25.47
N VAL A 28 6.53 28.06 26.43
CA VAL A 28 5.54 29.15 26.52
C VAL A 28 6.21 30.53 26.46
N PRO A 29 5.53 31.56 25.90
CA PRO A 29 6.03 32.94 25.91
C PRO A 29 6.17 33.51 27.33
N ALA A 30 6.91 34.60 27.47
CA ALA A 30 7.00 35.34 28.72
C ALA A 30 5.60 35.78 29.21
N GLN A 31 5.40 35.84 30.53
CA GLN A 31 4.08 36.08 31.12
C GLN A 31 3.44 37.36 30.57
N GLY A 32 2.21 37.22 30.05
CA GLY A 32 1.43 38.31 29.47
C GLY A 32 1.75 38.62 28.00
N GLN A 33 2.79 38.04 27.41
CA GLN A 33 3.15 38.24 26.00
C GLN A 33 2.45 37.25 25.08
N HIS A 34 2.18 37.71 23.85
CA HIS A 34 1.67 36.89 22.77
C HIS A 34 2.82 36.13 22.09
N GLY A 35 2.58 34.89 21.69
CA GLY A 35 3.56 34.09 20.95
C GLY A 35 2.98 32.79 20.38
N ALA A 36 3.88 31.87 20.04
CA ALA A 36 3.53 30.65 19.35
C ALA A 36 2.73 29.69 20.24
N CYS A 37 1.65 29.10 19.71
CA CYS A 37 0.85 28.11 20.43
C CYS A 37 1.59 26.76 20.50
N PRO A 38 1.82 26.20 21.69
CA PRO A 38 2.55 24.93 21.83
C PRO A 38 1.81 23.72 21.26
N HIS A 39 0.49 23.83 21.06
CA HIS A 39 -0.35 22.76 20.52
C HIS A 39 -0.62 22.90 19.01
N CYS A 40 -1.13 24.06 18.56
CA CYS A 40 -1.50 24.24 17.15
C CYS A 40 -0.43 24.91 16.28
N GLY A 41 0.70 25.35 16.85
CA GLY A 41 1.82 25.94 16.11
C GLY A 41 1.60 27.36 15.55
N GLY A 42 0.46 28.00 15.83
CA GLY A 42 0.20 29.37 15.34
C GLY A 42 1.07 30.42 16.02
N SER A 43 1.60 31.39 15.27
CA SER A 43 2.74 32.26 15.67
C SER A 43 2.49 33.35 16.74
N ASP A 44 1.28 33.89 16.89
CA ASP A 44 1.00 35.04 17.79
C ASP A 44 -0.29 34.93 18.63
N ARG A 45 -0.98 33.78 18.53
CA ARG A 45 -2.35 33.62 19.02
C ARG A 45 -2.46 33.03 20.43
N PHE A 46 -1.32 32.69 21.04
CA PHE A 46 -1.23 32.10 22.36
C PHE A 46 -0.64 33.10 23.35
N ARG A 47 -1.24 33.18 24.54
CA ARG A 47 -0.76 33.99 25.65
C ARG A 47 -0.79 33.16 26.93
N PHE A 48 0.35 33.10 27.62
CA PHE A 48 0.48 32.52 28.95
C PHE A 48 0.40 33.65 29.98
N ASP A 49 -0.63 33.65 30.84
CA ASP A 49 -0.88 34.73 31.79
C ASP A 49 -0.68 34.33 33.26
N ASN A 50 -0.66 33.03 33.56
CA ASN A 50 -0.34 32.49 34.89
C ASN A 50 -1.09 33.20 36.04
N ARG A 51 -2.36 33.54 35.81
CA ARG A 51 -3.20 34.24 36.79
C ARG A 51 -3.35 33.38 38.03
N ASP A 52 -3.23 34.06 39.18
CA ASP A 52 -3.28 33.44 40.50
C ASP A 52 -2.26 32.30 40.66
N GLY A 53 -1.19 32.22 39.86
CA GLY A 53 -0.23 31.12 39.91
C GLY A 53 -0.75 29.78 39.37
N ARG A 54 -1.90 29.74 38.68
CA ARG A 54 -2.49 28.48 38.17
C ARG A 54 -1.96 28.04 36.81
N GLY A 55 -1.03 28.77 36.21
CA GLY A 55 -0.50 28.45 34.88
C GLY A 55 -1.51 28.70 33.76
N THR A 56 -2.44 29.65 33.96
CA THR A 56 -3.48 29.93 32.98
C THR A 56 -2.91 30.41 31.65
N TRP A 57 -3.63 30.09 30.59
CA TRP A 57 -3.29 30.42 29.22
C TRP A 57 -4.55 30.58 28.37
N ILE A 58 -4.40 31.30 27.26
CA ILE A 58 -5.46 31.51 26.27
C ILE A 58 -4.86 31.36 24.88
N CYS A 59 -5.55 30.60 24.03
CA CYS A 59 -5.31 30.50 22.59
C CYS A 59 -6.60 30.79 21.84
N ASN A 60 -6.57 31.73 20.89
CA ASN A 60 -7.77 32.11 20.12
C ASN A 60 -8.38 30.94 19.29
N GLN A 61 -7.64 29.85 19.10
CA GLN A 61 -8.11 28.66 18.37
C GLN A 61 -8.33 27.43 19.28
N CYS A 62 -7.44 27.22 20.26
CA CYS A 62 -7.48 26.02 21.10
C CYS A 62 -8.31 26.20 22.39
N GLY A 63 -8.79 27.41 22.67
CA GLY A 63 -9.53 27.74 23.89
C GLY A 63 -8.62 28.27 25.00
N ALA A 64 -9.05 28.09 26.24
CA ALA A 64 -8.33 28.55 27.43
C ALA A 64 -8.36 27.48 28.52
N GLY A 65 -7.39 27.49 29.42
CA GLY A 65 -7.29 26.51 30.51
C GLY A 65 -6.22 26.90 31.54
N ASP A 66 -5.99 25.99 32.49
CA ASP A 66 -4.88 26.09 33.45
C ASP A 66 -3.63 25.32 32.99
N GLY A 67 -2.58 25.32 33.82
CA GLY A 67 -1.32 24.67 33.48
C GLY A 67 -1.45 23.16 33.26
N LEU A 68 -2.35 22.48 33.98
CA LEU A 68 -2.59 21.05 33.80
C LEU A 68 -3.38 20.78 32.51
N ASP A 69 -4.34 21.65 32.18
CA ASP A 69 -5.05 21.60 30.91
C ASP A 69 -4.11 21.81 29.72
N LEU A 70 -3.08 22.65 29.84
CA LEU A 70 -2.08 22.81 28.79
C LEU A 70 -1.28 21.52 28.56
N VAL A 71 -0.83 20.86 29.64
CA VAL A 71 -0.09 19.59 29.56
C VAL A 71 -0.96 18.49 28.93
N LYS A 72 -2.24 18.40 29.34
CA LYS A 72 -3.20 17.47 28.74
C LYS A 72 -3.36 17.73 27.24
N LEU A 73 -3.49 19.00 26.86
CA LEU A 73 -3.74 19.41 25.49
C LEU A 73 -2.52 19.14 24.59
N VAL A 74 -1.33 19.58 24.98
CA VAL A 74 -0.11 19.44 24.16
C VAL A 74 0.32 17.98 24.02
N ASN A 75 0.21 17.19 25.09
CA ASN A 75 0.71 15.80 25.11
C ASN A 75 -0.40 14.75 24.86
N GLY A 76 -1.65 15.15 24.63
CA GLY A 76 -2.77 14.23 24.39
C GLY A 76 -3.09 13.31 25.58
N LEU A 77 -2.89 13.78 26.82
CA LEU A 77 -2.98 12.97 28.04
C LEU A 77 -4.32 13.12 28.77
N THR A 78 -4.71 12.07 29.51
CA THR A 78 -5.78 12.17 30.51
C THR A 78 -5.29 12.94 31.74
N ALA A 79 -6.21 13.54 32.51
CA ALA A 79 -5.85 14.36 33.67
C ALA A 79 -4.96 13.64 34.71
N GLY A 80 -5.19 12.33 34.93
CA GLY A 80 -4.36 11.54 35.85
C GLY A 80 -2.93 11.30 35.32
N LYS A 81 -2.76 11.06 34.02
CA LYS A 81 -1.43 10.89 33.41
C LYS A 81 -0.69 12.22 33.36
N ALA A 82 -1.36 13.32 32.98
CA ALA A 82 -0.78 14.66 33.00
C ALA A 82 -0.33 15.07 34.41
N ALA A 83 -1.12 14.75 35.45
CA ALA A 83 -0.71 14.99 36.84
C ALA A 83 0.51 14.13 37.24
N HIS A 84 0.67 12.94 36.67
CA HIS A 84 1.83 12.09 36.93
C HIS A 84 3.11 12.67 36.32
N GLU A 85 3.06 13.16 35.07
CA GLU A 85 4.17 13.86 34.41
C GLU A 85 4.57 15.12 35.19
N VAL A 86 3.59 15.93 35.62
CA VAL A 86 3.84 17.13 36.43
C VAL A 86 4.46 16.76 37.79
N ALA A 87 4.03 15.66 38.42
CA ALA A 87 4.62 15.19 39.67
C ALA A 87 6.09 14.78 39.52
N GLN A 88 6.43 14.11 38.40
CA GLN A 88 7.81 13.75 38.07
C GLN A 88 8.67 14.98 37.78
N ALA A 89 8.17 15.95 37.01
CA ALA A 89 8.89 17.19 36.72
C ALA A 89 9.16 18.03 37.97
N LEU A 90 8.26 17.99 38.96
CA LEU A 90 8.42 18.67 40.25
C LEU A 90 9.30 17.89 41.25
N GLN A 91 9.81 16.71 40.88
CA GLN A 91 10.55 15.79 41.75
C GLN A 91 9.82 15.52 43.08
N LEU A 92 8.47 15.52 43.04
CA LEU A 92 7.69 15.20 44.22
C LEU A 92 7.91 13.71 44.52
N PRO A 93 8.09 13.32 45.78
CA PRO A 93 8.28 11.92 46.14
C PRO A 93 7.15 11.12 45.52
N GLN A 94 7.49 10.11 44.71
CA GLN A 94 6.50 9.19 44.16
C GLN A 94 5.73 8.64 45.34
N SER A 95 4.49 9.08 45.50
CA SER A 95 3.49 8.37 46.28
C SER A 95 3.47 6.97 45.67
N GLN A 96 4.16 6.02 46.31
CA GLN A 96 3.83 4.60 46.20
C GLN A 96 2.32 4.57 46.27
N GLN A 97 1.63 4.25 45.17
CA GLN A 97 0.20 4.04 45.25
C GLN A 97 -0.01 2.97 46.32
N PRO A 98 -0.59 3.28 47.48
CA PRO A 98 -1.16 2.23 48.29
C PRO A 98 -2.36 1.74 47.47
N PRO A 99 -2.63 0.43 47.40
CA PRO A 99 -3.93 -0.03 46.94
C PRO A 99 -4.98 0.76 47.71
N ALA A 100 -5.97 1.29 46.98
CA ALA A 100 -7.01 2.18 47.47
C ALA A 100 -7.32 1.92 48.95
N ARG A 101 -6.99 2.86 49.83
CA ARG A 101 -7.33 2.77 51.26
C ARG A 101 -8.85 2.79 51.32
N LYS A 102 -9.42 1.58 51.43
CA LYS A 102 -10.69 1.30 52.06
C LYS A 102 -10.81 2.28 53.23
N GLU A 103 -11.90 3.05 53.27
CA GLU A 103 -12.55 3.33 54.57
C GLU A 103 -12.43 2.07 55.40
N ALA A 104 -12.16 2.14 56.69
CA ALA A 104 -12.12 0.97 57.54
C ALA A 104 -13.49 0.23 57.51
N ALA A 105 -13.70 -0.54 56.46
CA ALA A 105 -14.65 -1.60 56.33
C ALA A 105 -13.95 -2.75 57.02
N LYS A 106 -14.62 -3.24 58.07
CA LYS A 106 -14.43 -4.57 58.63
C LYS A 106 -14.00 -5.54 57.51
N PRO A 107 -13.10 -6.50 57.79
CA PRO A 107 -12.52 -7.41 56.79
C PRO A 107 -13.63 -7.92 55.86
N THR A 108 -13.65 -7.37 54.64
CA THR A 108 -14.71 -7.59 53.66
C THR A 108 -14.28 -8.80 52.87
N GLN A 109 -15.00 -9.91 53.05
CA GLN A 109 -14.89 -11.09 52.17
C GLN A 109 -14.87 -10.65 50.70
N PRO A 110 -14.10 -11.32 49.82
CA PRO A 110 -14.21 -11.16 48.38
C PRO A 110 -15.69 -11.12 47.95
N VAL A 111 -16.05 -10.21 47.04
CA VAL A 111 -17.45 -10.03 46.61
C VAL A 111 -18.06 -11.33 46.10
N ALA A 112 -17.25 -12.17 45.45
CA ALA A 112 -17.64 -13.51 45.00
C ALA A 112 -18.06 -14.42 46.17
N GLU A 113 -17.33 -14.40 47.30
CA GLU A 113 -17.71 -15.16 48.51
C GLU A 113 -18.98 -14.60 49.16
N THR A 114 -19.13 -13.26 49.16
CA THR A 114 -20.34 -12.60 49.69
C THR A 114 -21.58 -12.98 48.86
N VAL A 115 -21.44 -13.00 47.54
CA VAL A 115 -22.49 -13.43 46.61
C VAL A 115 -22.76 -14.92 46.77
N ALA A 116 -21.72 -15.77 46.88
CA ALA A 116 -21.89 -17.20 47.09
C ALA A 116 -22.63 -17.50 48.41
N ALA A 117 -22.28 -16.82 49.50
CA ALA A 117 -22.95 -16.94 50.79
C ALA A 117 -24.41 -16.46 50.71
N LEU A 118 -24.68 -15.38 49.99
CA LEU A 118 -26.04 -14.92 49.73
C LEU A 118 -26.85 -15.98 48.96
N LEU A 119 -26.28 -16.51 47.87
CA LEU A 119 -26.92 -17.51 47.02
C LEU A 119 -27.17 -18.83 47.75
N ALA A 120 -26.28 -19.24 48.65
CA ALA A 120 -26.45 -20.43 49.49
C ALA A 120 -27.66 -20.30 50.44
N GLY A 121 -28.00 -19.08 50.85
CA GLY A 121 -29.20 -18.78 51.65
C GLY A 121 -30.48 -18.54 50.82
N CYS A 122 -30.40 -18.61 49.49
CA CYS A 122 -31.55 -18.37 48.61
C CYS A 122 -32.26 -19.67 48.23
N VAL A 123 -33.58 -19.61 48.12
CA VAL A 123 -34.41 -20.68 47.55
C VAL A 123 -34.65 -20.41 46.07
N ARG A 124 -34.95 -21.46 45.30
CA ARG A 124 -35.35 -21.30 43.91
C ARG A 124 -36.87 -21.19 43.83
N GLY A 125 -37.39 -20.17 43.16
CA GLY A 125 -38.84 -19.93 43.03
C GLY A 125 -39.17 -18.80 42.06
N GLU A 126 -40.47 -18.54 41.90
CA GLU A 126 -40.99 -17.45 41.06
C GLU A 126 -40.92 -16.11 41.79
N SER A 127 -40.40 -15.09 41.10
CA SER A 127 -40.27 -13.73 41.65
C SER A 127 -41.51 -12.91 41.34
N ASP A 128 -42.17 -12.36 42.35
CA ASP A 128 -43.30 -11.44 42.19
C ASP A 128 -43.03 -10.29 41.20
N TYR A 129 -41.79 -9.76 41.19
CA TYR A 129 -41.36 -8.74 40.22
C TYR A 129 -41.46 -9.22 38.75
N LEU A 130 -40.97 -10.42 38.45
CA LEU A 130 -40.98 -10.96 37.09
C LEU A 130 -42.39 -11.42 36.70
N THR A 131 -43.10 -12.08 37.62
CA THR A 131 -44.51 -12.44 37.47
C THR A 131 -45.38 -11.21 37.19
N GLY A 132 -45.17 -10.11 37.92
CA GLY A 132 -45.86 -8.84 37.70
C GLY A 132 -45.53 -8.16 36.37
N LYS A 133 -44.36 -8.47 35.78
CA LYS A 133 -43.96 -8.06 34.43
C LYS A 133 -44.49 -8.99 33.33
N GLY A 134 -45.23 -10.05 33.67
CA GLY A 134 -45.78 -11.03 32.73
C GLY A 134 -44.80 -12.14 32.35
N LEU A 135 -43.65 -12.23 33.02
CA LEU A 135 -42.61 -13.23 32.78
C LEU A 135 -42.80 -14.40 33.75
N LEU A 136 -43.65 -15.35 33.36
CA LEU A 136 -43.97 -16.57 34.12
C LEU A 136 -42.96 -17.69 33.84
N GLU A 137 -42.88 -18.67 34.74
CA GLU A 137 -42.06 -19.89 34.59
C GLU A 137 -40.55 -19.63 34.51
N HIS A 138 -40.08 -18.61 35.24
CA HIS A 138 -38.66 -18.25 35.33
C HIS A 138 -38.17 -18.41 36.78
N PRO A 139 -37.94 -19.65 37.25
CA PRO A 139 -37.56 -19.90 38.63
C PRO A 139 -36.11 -19.45 38.90
N HIS A 140 -35.97 -18.43 39.74
CA HIS A 140 -34.70 -17.78 40.09
C HIS A 140 -34.38 -17.87 41.58
N ARG A 141 -33.19 -17.40 41.96
CA ARG A 141 -32.75 -17.35 43.37
C ARG A 141 -33.45 -16.21 44.09
N LEU A 142 -34.23 -16.55 45.11
CA LEU A 142 -34.96 -15.61 45.95
C LEU A 142 -34.40 -15.61 47.37
N THR A 143 -34.31 -14.43 47.95
CA THR A 143 -33.93 -14.26 49.35
C THR A 143 -34.95 -14.94 50.27
N THR A 144 -34.47 -15.63 51.30
CA THR A 144 -35.32 -16.23 52.36
C THR A 144 -35.44 -15.33 53.59
N GLN A 145 -34.61 -14.29 53.67
CA GLN A 145 -34.49 -13.37 54.80
C GLN A 145 -34.37 -11.94 54.28
N LEU A 146 -34.77 -10.97 55.09
CA LEU A 146 -34.61 -9.55 54.80
C LEU A 146 -33.13 -9.21 54.52
N LYS A 147 -32.85 -8.55 53.40
CA LYS A 147 -31.53 -8.01 53.04
C LYS A 147 -31.60 -6.50 52.92
N LYS A 148 -30.52 -5.80 53.29
CA LYS A 148 -30.42 -4.35 53.13
C LYS A 148 -29.30 -4.01 52.16
N SER A 149 -29.62 -3.23 51.12
CA SER A 149 -28.61 -2.75 50.17
C SER A 149 -28.97 -1.35 49.67
N GLY A 150 -27.99 -0.45 49.64
CA GLY A 150 -28.17 0.90 49.07
C GLY A 150 -29.33 1.69 49.66
N GLY A 151 -29.58 1.54 50.97
CA GLY A 151 -30.66 2.22 51.70
C GLY A 151 -32.06 1.63 51.49
N ILE A 152 -32.19 0.49 50.82
CA ILE A 152 -33.46 -0.20 50.56
C ILE A 152 -33.49 -1.56 51.26
N ASP A 153 -34.66 -1.91 51.79
CA ASP A 153 -34.98 -3.19 52.41
C ASP A 153 -35.56 -4.14 51.37
N PHE A 154 -34.94 -5.31 51.20
CA PHE A 154 -35.32 -6.38 50.28
C PHE A 154 -35.92 -7.55 51.10
N PRO A 155 -37.25 -7.67 51.19
CA PRO A 155 -37.90 -8.71 51.99
C PRO A 155 -37.67 -10.12 51.41
N PRO A 156 -37.94 -11.19 52.18
CA PRO A 156 -38.01 -12.55 51.64
C PRO A 156 -38.86 -12.60 50.37
N GLY A 157 -38.40 -13.32 49.35
CA GLY A 157 -38.99 -13.32 48.01
C GLY A 157 -38.32 -12.34 47.02
N SER A 158 -37.41 -11.47 47.48
CA SER A 158 -36.65 -10.59 46.57
C SER A 158 -35.67 -11.39 45.69
N LEU A 159 -35.60 -11.04 44.41
CA LEU A 159 -34.79 -11.68 43.38
C LEU A 159 -33.31 -11.33 43.53
N VAL A 160 -32.44 -12.32 43.35
CA VAL A 160 -30.98 -12.19 43.37
C VAL A 160 -30.41 -12.61 42.01
N LEU A 161 -29.78 -11.67 41.31
CA LEU A 161 -29.17 -11.88 39.99
C LEU A 161 -27.66 -11.69 40.06
N PRO A 162 -26.83 -12.75 40.00
CA PRO A 162 -25.38 -12.63 39.97
C PRO A 162 -24.89 -11.97 38.69
N LEU A 163 -23.88 -11.10 38.82
CA LEU A 163 -23.15 -10.53 37.68
C LEU A 163 -21.85 -11.30 37.48
N THR A 164 -21.50 -11.57 36.23
CA THR A 164 -20.23 -12.19 35.85
C THR A 164 -19.45 -11.30 34.88
N ASP A 165 -18.15 -11.49 34.83
CA ASP A 165 -17.34 -11.02 33.71
C ASP A 165 -17.31 -12.04 32.56
N ILE A 166 -16.58 -11.71 31.50
CA ILE A 166 -16.47 -12.53 30.29
C ILE A 166 -15.71 -13.86 30.50
N SER A 167 -14.99 -14.00 31.61
CA SER A 167 -14.34 -15.24 32.03
C SER A 167 -15.28 -16.16 32.84
N GLY A 168 -16.47 -15.67 33.19
CA GLY A 168 -17.42 -16.37 34.07
C GLY A 168 -17.20 -16.11 35.56
N THR A 169 -16.29 -15.21 35.94
CA THR A 169 -16.01 -14.89 37.34
C THR A 169 -17.11 -13.99 37.91
N VAL A 170 -17.63 -14.32 39.09
CA VAL A 170 -18.67 -13.51 39.77
C VAL A 170 -18.08 -12.18 40.24
N THR A 171 -18.61 -11.08 39.73
CA THR A 171 -18.17 -9.70 40.01
C THR A 171 -19.12 -8.94 40.95
N GLY A 172 -20.29 -9.52 41.25
CA GLY A 172 -21.27 -8.97 42.18
C GLY A 172 -22.65 -9.59 42.01
N ALA A 173 -23.68 -8.94 42.53
CA ALA A 173 -25.08 -9.30 42.25
C ALA A 173 -25.99 -8.08 42.32
N GLN A 174 -27.10 -8.14 41.58
CA GLN A 174 -28.23 -7.21 41.68
C GLN A 174 -29.35 -7.84 42.49
N LEU A 175 -29.88 -7.07 43.45
CA LEU A 175 -31.12 -7.39 44.16
C LEU A 175 -32.28 -6.64 43.51
N VAL A 176 -33.41 -7.33 43.36
CA VAL A 176 -34.67 -6.73 42.89
C VAL A 176 -35.78 -7.06 43.88
N SER A 177 -36.42 -6.03 44.44
CA SER A 177 -37.55 -6.19 45.37
C SER A 177 -38.82 -6.63 44.62
N PRO A 178 -39.83 -7.20 45.30
CA PRO A 178 -41.13 -7.50 44.71
C PRO A 178 -41.80 -6.28 44.04
N LEU A 179 -41.54 -5.07 44.55
CA LEU A 179 -42.06 -3.81 44.01
C LEU A 179 -41.22 -3.23 42.86
N GLY A 180 -40.11 -3.88 42.50
CA GLY A 180 -39.26 -3.49 41.37
C GLY A 180 -38.11 -2.55 41.72
N ASP A 181 -37.83 -2.30 43.01
CA ASP A 181 -36.62 -1.58 43.43
C ASP A 181 -35.37 -2.40 43.13
N LYS A 182 -34.39 -1.78 42.46
CA LYS A 182 -33.15 -2.45 42.05
C LYS A 182 -31.94 -1.83 42.73
N ARG A 183 -31.09 -2.65 43.37
CA ARG A 183 -29.80 -2.21 43.94
C ARG A 183 -28.71 -3.25 43.69
N LEU A 184 -27.52 -2.79 43.33
CA LEU A 184 -26.33 -3.64 43.31
C LEU A 184 -25.89 -3.93 44.75
N LEU A 185 -25.34 -5.11 45.01
CA LEU A 185 -24.72 -5.42 46.28
C LEU A 185 -23.47 -4.55 46.50
N PRO A 186 -23.19 -4.12 47.74
CA PRO A 186 -21.97 -3.39 48.07
C PRO A 186 -20.74 -4.17 47.62
N GLY A 187 -19.81 -3.51 46.93
CA GLY A 187 -18.60 -4.13 46.38
C GLY A 187 -18.73 -4.72 44.97
N THR A 188 -19.90 -4.62 44.32
CA THR A 188 -20.09 -5.06 42.92
C THR A 188 -19.22 -4.26 41.95
N VAL A 189 -18.53 -4.96 41.03
CA VAL A 189 -17.76 -4.36 39.92
C VAL A 189 -18.58 -4.44 38.63
N LEU A 190 -19.20 -3.33 38.24
CA LEU A 190 -20.15 -3.30 37.10
C LEU A 190 -19.47 -3.22 35.72
N LYS A 191 -18.32 -2.54 35.60
CA LYS A 191 -17.72 -2.19 34.30
C LYS A 191 -17.41 -3.44 33.47
N GLY A 192 -18.16 -3.65 32.38
CA GLY A 192 -18.01 -4.80 31.50
C GLY A 192 -18.58 -6.11 32.04
N ALA A 193 -19.15 -6.10 33.25
CA ALA A 193 -19.90 -7.22 33.81
C ALA A 193 -21.34 -7.21 33.32
N PHE A 194 -21.94 -8.40 33.23
CA PHE A 194 -23.29 -8.61 32.70
C PHE A 194 -23.98 -9.77 33.41
N ILE A 195 -25.26 -9.98 33.10
CA ILE A 195 -26.04 -11.14 33.52
C ILE A 195 -26.46 -11.89 32.26
N ALA A 196 -25.88 -13.06 32.04
CA ALA A 196 -26.23 -13.93 30.90
C ALA A 196 -27.45 -14.79 31.22
N LEU A 197 -28.30 -15.04 30.23
CA LEU A 197 -29.40 -15.99 30.34
C LEU A 197 -28.91 -17.43 30.23
N GLU A 198 -27.90 -17.69 29.39
CA GLU A 198 -27.23 -18.99 29.27
C GLU A 198 -26.00 -19.09 30.19
N SER A 199 -25.81 -20.25 30.82
CA SER A 199 -24.68 -20.53 31.71
C SER A 199 -23.39 -20.93 30.98
N GLU A 200 -23.49 -21.41 29.75
CA GLU A 200 -22.35 -21.78 28.90
C GLU A 200 -22.29 -20.85 27.69
N LEU A 201 -21.12 -20.26 27.45
CA LEU A 201 -20.89 -19.22 26.46
C LEU A 201 -19.87 -19.70 25.44
N ASP A 202 -20.30 -20.55 24.50
CA ASP A 202 -19.47 -21.07 23.42
C ASP A 202 -19.67 -20.27 22.14
N SER A 203 -18.60 -19.60 21.69
CA SER A 203 -18.45 -18.84 20.44
C SER A 203 -19.77 -18.56 19.67
N PRO A 204 -20.69 -17.75 20.22
CA PRO A 204 -22.02 -17.63 19.66
C PRO A 204 -21.99 -16.83 18.35
N PRO A 205 -22.75 -17.24 17.32
CA PRO A 205 -22.84 -16.49 16.07
C PRO A 205 -23.54 -15.14 16.27
N GLN A 206 -24.37 -15.00 17.30
CA GLN A 206 -25.10 -13.78 17.64
C GLN A 206 -25.17 -13.57 19.16
N VAL A 207 -24.94 -12.33 19.59
CA VAL A 207 -25.06 -11.87 20.97
C VAL A 207 -25.97 -10.66 21.03
N VAL A 208 -26.93 -10.67 21.94
CA VAL A 208 -27.87 -9.56 22.15
C VAL A 208 -27.66 -9.01 23.56
N ILE A 209 -27.40 -7.70 23.65
CA ILE A 209 -27.15 -7.00 24.90
C ILE A 209 -28.30 -6.04 25.16
N THR A 210 -28.97 -6.21 26.30
CA THR A 210 -30.05 -5.34 26.77
C THR A 210 -29.60 -4.46 27.94
N GLU A 211 -30.37 -3.41 28.23
CA GLU A 211 -30.13 -2.59 29.43
C GLU A 211 -30.55 -3.32 30.73
N GLY A 212 -31.72 -3.96 30.74
CA GLY A 212 -32.28 -4.62 31.92
C GLY A 212 -32.49 -6.13 31.76
N TYR A 213 -32.52 -6.84 32.90
CA TYR A 213 -32.72 -8.30 32.92
C TYR A 213 -34.11 -8.74 32.48
N ALA A 214 -35.18 -8.03 32.85
CA ALA A 214 -36.53 -8.32 32.37
C ALA A 214 -36.61 -8.15 30.83
N THR A 215 -36.00 -7.08 30.30
CA THR A 215 -35.87 -6.86 28.86
C THR A 215 -35.09 -7.99 28.18
N ALA A 216 -34.04 -8.54 28.82
CA ALA A 216 -33.31 -9.70 28.30
C ALA A 216 -34.21 -10.94 28.17
N LEU A 217 -35.02 -11.24 29.19
CA LEU A 217 -35.97 -12.36 29.14
C LEU A 217 -36.99 -12.20 28.00
N THR A 218 -37.52 -11.00 27.78
CA THR A 218 -38.40 -10.73 26.63
C THR A 218 -37.66 -10.89 25.30
N VAL A 219 -36.49 -10.27 25.16
CA VAL A 219 -35.73 -10.28 23.89
C VAL A 219 -35.31 -11.70 23.49
N ALA A 220 -35.03 -12.58 24.46
CA ALA A 220 -34.78 -14.00 24.20
C ALA A 220 -35.96 -14.75 23.55
N GLN A 221 -37.19 -14.22 23.63
CA GLN A 221 -38.36 -14.76 22.94
C GLN A 221 -38.53 -14.16 21.52
N LEU A 222 -37.83 -13.05 21.23
CA LEU A 222 -37.96 -12.28 19.98
C LEU A 222 -36.87 -12.62 18.96
N THR A 223 -35.70 -13.10 19.39
CA THR A 223 -34.58 -13.39 18.49
C THR A 223 -33.69 -14.52 19.02
N ASP A 224 -33.10 -15.28 18.11
CA ASP A 224 -32.12 -16.32 18.45
C ASP A 224 -30.77 -15.71 18.86
N GLY A 225 -30.02 -16.42 19.70
CA GLY A 225 -28.66 -16.04 20.11
C GLY A 225 -28.53 -15.87 21.61
N VAL A 226 -27.30 -15.62 22.04
CA VAL A 226 -26.97 -15.48 23.47
C VAL A 226 -27.41 -14.10 23.95
N VAL A 227 -28.27 -14.06 24.97
CA VAL A 227 -28.84 -12.80 25.47
C VAL A 227 -28.26 -12.45 26.84
N MET A 228 -27.84 -11.20 26.98
CA MET A 228 -27.17 -10.68 28.18
C MET A 228 -27.71 -9.33 28.59
N ALA A 229 -27.84 -9.09 29.90
CA ALA A 229 -28.22 -7.80 30.45
C ALA A 229 -27.00 -7.02 30.96
N GLY A 230 -26.79 -5.81 30.44
CA GLY A 230 -25.72 -4.88 30.86
C GLY A 230 -26.02 -4.09 32.13
N ILE A 231 -27.24 -4.20 32.67
CA ILE A 231 -27.75 -3.65 33.94
C ILE A 231 -27.92 -2.13 34.00
N ALA A 232 -27.22 -1.38 33.16
CA ALA A 232 -27.39 0.06 33.00
C ALA A 232 -26.99 0.52 31.59
N ALA A 233 -27.68 1.55 31.06
CA ALA A 233 -27.36 2.17 29.76
C ALA A 233 -25.86 2.50 29.61
N SER A 234 -25.27 3.09 30.65
CA SER A 234 -23.84 3.48 30.66
C SER A 234 -22.85 2.31 30.57
N ASN A 235 -23.29 1.09 30.89
CA ASN A 235 -22.44 -0.10 30.86
C ASN A 235 -22.53 -0.88 29.54
N LEU A 236 -23.54 -0.62 28.70
CA LEU A 236 -23.73 -1.27 27.39
C LEU A 236 -22.45 -1.22 26.53
N LEU A 237 -21.78 -0.07 26.49
CA LEU A 237 -20.53 0.11 25.75
C LEU A 237 -19.40 -0.79 26.29
N ASN A 238 -19.26 -0.89 27.61
CA ASN A 238 -18.18 -1.69 28.20
C ASN A 238 -18.43 -3.18 27.94
N VAL A 239 -19.67 -3.65 28.08
CA VAL A 239 -20.05 -5.03 27.79
C VAL A 239 -19.80 -5.32 26.31
N ALA A 240 -20.30 -4.47 25.40
CA ALA A 240 -20.11 -4.64 23.97
C ALA A 240 -18.63 -4.76 23.57
N LEU A 241 -17.76 -3.89 24.10
CA LEU A 241 -16.32 -3.93 23.81
C LEU A 241 -15.67 -5.25 24.27
N VAL A 242 -16.05 -5.73 25.46
CA VAL A 242 -15.53 -6.99 26.01
C VAL A 242 -16.02 -8.19 25.19
N ILE A 243 -17.30 -8.18 24.78
CA ILE A 243 -17.86 -9.21 23.90
C ILE A 243 -17.15 -9.22 22.54
N ARG A 244 -16.99 -8.06 21.89
CA ARG A 244 -16.30 -7.95 20.59
C ARG A 244 -14.84 -8.44 20.67
N ALA A 245 -14.16 -8.16 21.77
CA ALA A 245 -12.79 -8.62 21.98
C ALA A 245 -12.69 -10.16 22.10
N LYS A 246 -13.67 -10.82 22.73
CA LYS A 246 -13.70 -12.29 22.86
C LYS A 246 -14.22 -12.98 21.61
N TRP A 247 -15.22 -12.41 20.95
CA TRP A 247 -15.85 -12.97 19.76
C TRP A 247 -15.84 -11.93 18.61
N PRO A 248 -14.72 -11.82 17.87
CA PRO A 248 -14.55 -10.83 16.81
C PRO A 248 -15.58 -10.93 15.69
N GLU A 249 -16.04 -12.15 15.38
CA GLU A 249 -16.96 -12.43 14.27
C GLU A 249 -18.45 -12.47 14.69
N ALA A 250 -18.75 -12.40 15.99
CA ALA A 250 -20.13 -12.51 16.45
C ALA A 250 -20.97 -11.31 16.01
N ARG A 251 -22.23 -11.53 15.61
CA ARG A 251 -23.17 -10.44 15.39
C ARG A 251 -23.63 -9.87 16.73
N ILE A 252 -23.24 -8.64 17.04
CA ILE A 252 -23.62 -7.97 18.30
C ILE A 252 -24.81 -7.05 18.07
N ILE A 253 -25.90 -7.25 18.82
CA ILE A 253 -27.12 -6.44 18.77
C ILE A 253 -27.33 -5.75 20.12
N LEU A 254 -27.51 -4.43 20.10
CA LEU A 254 -27.81 -3.60 21.26
C LEU A 254 -29.33 -3.33 21.26
N ALA A 255 -30.06 -4.07 22.09
CA ALA A 255 -31.50 -3.88 22.26
C ALA A 255 -31.73 -2.89 23.43
N GLY A 256 -31.83 -1.61 23.09
CA GLY A 256 -31.96 -0.52 24.05
C GLY A 256 -33.41 -0.25 24.45
N ASP A 257 -33.58 0.47 25.56
CA ASP A 257 -34.88 0.99 25.97
C ASP A 257 -35.19 2.27 25.17
N ASN A 258 -36.47 2.47 24.81
CA ASN A 258 -36.93 3.69 24.17
C ASN A 258 -37.34 4.70 25.25
N ASP A 259 -36.41 5.54 25.72
CA ASP A 259 -36.68 6.62 26.68
C ASP A 259 -37.27 7.87 26.01
N PHE A 260 -38.25 7.70 25.12
CA PHE A 260 -38.87 8.82 24.42
C PHE A 260 -39.64 9.72 25.40
N ASP A 261 -39.22 10.97 25.50
CA ASP A 261 -39.88 12.07 26.22
C ASP A 261 -39.70 13.34 25.38
N ASP A 262 -40.78 14.08 25.12
CA ASP A 262 -40.76 15.19 24.18
C ASP A 262 -39.81 16.31 24.66
N GLY A 263 -38.97 16.80 23.75
CA GLY A 263 -37.94 17.80 24.05
C GLY A 263 -36.73 17.30 24.88
N LYS A 264 -36.61 16.01 25.20
CA LYS A 264 -35.45 15.43 25.91
C LYS A 264 -34.69 14.41 25.07
N ALA A 265 -33.42 14.21 25.43
CA ALA A 265 -32.58 13.20 24.78
C ALA A 265 -33.00 11.79 25.22
N ASN A 266 -33.29 10.93 24.25
CA ASN A 266 -33.56 9.51 24.47
C ASN A 266 -32.28 8.80 24.92
N THR A 267 -32.14 8.60 26.22
CA THR A 267 -30.87 8.17 26.85
C THR A 267 -30.55 6.71 26.50
N GLY A 268 -31.53 5.81 26.58
CA GLY A 268 -31.39 4.41 26.13
C GLY A 268 -30.92 4.30 24.68
N LYS A 269 -31.54 5.05 23.75
CA LYS A 269 -31.10 5.14 22.34
C LYS A 269 -29.66 5.62 22.23
N VAL A 270 -29.30 6.73 22.88
CA VAL A 270 -27.96 7.32 22.77
C VAL A 270 -26.87 6.33 23.20
N TRP A 271 -27.08 5.61 24.30
CA TRP A 271 -26.10 4.63 24.78
C TRP A 271 -26.04 3.37 23.92
N ALA A 272 -27.18 2.86 23.47
CA ALA A 272 -27.25 1.70 22.59
C ALA A 272 -26.56 1.99 21.24
N GLU A 273 -26.83 3.16 20.64
CA GLU A 273 -26.15 3.58 19.40
C GLU A 273 -24.64 3.78 19.61
N LYS A 274 -24.23 4.36 20.74
CA LYS A 274 -22.82 4.56 21.07
C LYS A 274 -22.09 3.23 21.24
N ALA A 275 -22.72 2.25 21.89
CA ALA A 275 -22.18 0.91 22.05
C ALA A 275 -22.09 0.18 20.70
N ALA A 276 -23.16 0.21 19.89
CA ALA A 276 -23.19 -0.39 18.57
C ALA A 276 -22.08 0.17 17.66
N LYS A 277 -21.94 1.50 17.58
CA LYS A 277 -20.88 2.16 16.78
C LYS A 277 -19.46 1.74 17.19
N ALA A 278 -19.24 1.46 18.47
CA ALA A 278 -17.92 1.09 18.96
C ALA A 278 -17.50 -0.33 18.55
N VAL A 279 -18.46 -1.20 18.20
CA VAL A 279 -18.23 -2.61 17.93
C VAL A 279 -18.72 -3.07 16.56
N ASP A 280 -19.03 -2.14 15.65
CA ASP A 280 -19.69 -2.42 14.36
C ASP A 280 -20.97 -3.27 14.53
N GLY A 281 -21.72 -2.94 15.58
CA GLY A 281 -22.90 -3.66 16.03
C GLY A 281 -24.18 -3.13 15.41
N TRP A 282 -25.28 -3.78 15.77
CA TRP A 282 -26.63 -3.40 15.41
C TRP A 282 -27.33 -2.77 16.61
N VAL A 283 -28.30 -1.90 16.37
CA VAL A 283 -29.19 -1.35 17.39
C VAL A 283 -30.63 -1.66 17.02
N THR A 284 -31.48 -1.88 18.02
CA THR A 284 -32.93 -1.99 17.85
C THR A 284 -33.62 -1.45 19.09
N LEU A 285 -34.75 -0.77 18.88
CA LEU A 285 -35.54 -0.10 19.92
C LEU A 285 -37.03 -0.36 19.65
N PRO A 286 -37.88 -0.42 20.69
CA PRO A 286 -39.32 -0.47 20.49
C PRO A 286 -39.82 0.74 19.68
N PRO A 287 -40.60 0.57 18.60
CA PRO A 287 -41.03 1.65 17.72
C PRO A 287 -42.22 2.43 18.30
N THR A 288 -42.05 3.01 19.49
CA THR A 288 -43.08 3.78 20.21
C THR A 288 -42.78 5.28 20.21
N ARG A 289 -43.82 6.12 20.33
CA ARG A 289 -43.70 7.58 20.56
C ARG A 289 -43.89 7.97 22.03
N PHE A 290 -43.58 7.05 22.92
CA PHE A 290 -43.65 7.18 24.37
C PHE A 290 -42.63 6.22 24.97
N LYS A 291 -42.29 6.44 26.25
CA LYS A 291 -41.33 5.61 26.96
C LYS A 291 -41.78 4.14 27.00
N ALA A 292 -40.98 3.24 26.45
CA ALA A 292 -41.24 1.80 26.47
C ALA A 292 -39.93 0.99 26.39
N ASP A 293 -39.88 -0.14 27.10
CA ASP A 293 -38.90 -1.21 26.86
C ASP A 293 -39.51 -2.31 25.97
N TRP A 294 -38.71 -3.31 25.58
CA TRP A 294 -39.21 -4.42 24.75
C TRP A 294 -40.27 -5.28 25.45
N ASN A 295 -40.25 -5.35 26.79
CA ASN A 295 -41.26 -6.07 27.56
C ASN A 295 -42.61 -5.33 27.52
N ASP A 296 -42.61 -4.02 27.71
CA ASP A 296 -43.81 -3.18 27.63
C ASP A 296 -44.38 -3.25 26.19
N TYR A 297 -43.54 -3.17 25.16
CA TYR A 297 -44.00 -3.31 23.76
C TYR A 297 -44.60 -4.68 23.45
N GLN A 298 -43.98 -5.77 23.92
CA GLN A 298 -44.51 -7.13 23.74
C GLN A 298 -45.87 -7.30 24.41
N ARG A 299 -46.05 -6.75 25.62
CA ARG A 299 -47.33 -6.83 26.34
C ARG A 299 -48.46 -6.10 25.61
N ASP A 300 -48.16 -4.95 25.02
CA ASP A 300 -49.17 -4.14 24.34
C ASP A 300 -49.53 -4.67 22.94
N ASN A 301 -48.59 -5.35 22.25
CA ASN A 301 -48.73 -5.70 20.83
C ASN A 301 -48.73 -7.21 20.55
N GLY A 302 -48.36 -8.04 21.53
CA GLY A 302 -48.18 -9.48 21.37
C GLY A 302 -46.81 -9.88 20.81
N THR A 303 -46.43 -11.15 21.04
CA THR A 303 -45.09 -11.68 20.72
C THR A 303 -44.75 -11.65 19.24
N GLU A 304 -45.68 -12.00 18.35
CA GLU A 304 -45.38 -12.01 16.90
C GLU A 304 -45.11 -10.59 16.37
N ARG A 305 -45.94 -9.61 16.76
CA ARG A 305 -45.69 -8.22 16.36
C ARG A 305 -44.39 -7.67 16.94
N ALA A 306 -44.07 -8.01 18.19
CA ALA A 306 -42.79 -7.65 18.80
C ALA A 306 -41.59 -8.26 18.06
N ARG A 307 -41.70 -9.52 17.60
CA ARG A 307 -40.66 -10.21 16.82
C ARG A 307 -40.45 -9.58 15.45
N GLU A 308 -41.53 -9.15 14.79
CA GLU A 308 -41.45 -8.37 13.55
C GLU A 308 -40.81 -7.01 13.77
N ALA A 309 -41.31 -6.24 14.73
CA ALA A 309 -40.78 -4.91 15.07
C ALA A 309 -39.29 -4.96 15.41
N PHE A 310 -38.84 -5.96 16.19
CA PHE A 310 -37.44 -6.14 16.53
C PHE A 310 -36.55 -6.28 15.29
N ARG A 311 -37.03 -6.98 14.26
CA ARG A 311 -36.35 -7.19 12.96
C ARG A 311 -36.44 -5.97 12.04
N GLU A 312 -37.57 -5.26 12.05
CA GLU A 312 -37.78 -4.05 11.24
C GLU A 312 -36.92 -2.89 11.71
N GLU A 313 -36.79 -2.72 13.03
CA GLU A 313 -36.03 -1.63 13.67
C GLU A 313 -34.54 -1.93 13.84
N LEU A 314 -34.08 -3.07 13.32
CA LEU A 314 -32.68 -3.49 13.38
C LEU A 314 -31.82 -2.66 12.41
N VAL A 315 -31.04 -1.72 12.97
CA VAL A 315 -30.16 -0.83 12.21
C VAL A 315 -28.71 -1.11 12.54
N GLN A 316 -27.88 -1.41 11.53
CA GLN A 316 -26.44 -1.54 11.72
C GLN A 316 -25.77 -0.17 11.83
N LEU A 317 -24.99 0.03 12.89
CA LEU A 317 -24.25 1.26 13.12
C LEU A 317 -22.74 0.95 13.12
N GLY A 318 -22.10 1.24 11.99
CA GLY A 318 -20.66 1.08 11.77
C GLY A 318 -19.95 2.41 11.52
N LYS A 319 -18.63 2.43 11.67
CA LYS A 319 -17.77 3.62 11.51
C LYS A 319 -17.73 4.21 10.10
N ASP A 320 -18.30 3.54 9.09
CA ASP A 320 -18.06 3.87 7.67
C ASP A 320 -19.31 4.05 6.78
N LYS A 321 -20.52 4.27 7.32
CA LYS A 321 -21.73 4.38 6.47
C LYS A 321 -22.27 5.80 6.32
N ALA A 322 -22.41 6.22 5.05
CA ALA A 322 -23.16 7.39 4.63
C ALA A 322 -24.60 7.34 5.15
N LYS A 323 -25.13 8.48 5.64
CA LYS A 323 -26.57 8.60 5.89
C LYS A 323 -27.33 8.40 4.58
N LEU A 324 -28.29 7.47 4.55
CA LEU A 324 -29.16 7.28 3.39
C LEU A 324 -29.97 8.57 3.14
N PRO A 325 -30.14 9.00 1.88
CA PRO A 325 -30.98 10.15 1.58
C PRO A 325 -32.43 9.91 1.98
N GLN A 326 -33.17 11.00 2.24
CA GLN A 326 -34.57 10.92 2.65
C GLN A 326 -35.41 10.12 1.65
N GLY A 327 -36.27 9.23 2.15
CA GLY A 327 -37.11 8.36 1.34
C GLY A 327 -36.40 7.11 0.81
N PHE A 328 -35.09 6.97 0.98
CA PHE A 328 -34.37 5.76 0.61
C PHE A 328 -34.15 4.84 1.80
N ARG A 329 -34.33 3.54 1.56
CA ARG A 329 -34.11 2.49 2.55
C ARG A 329 -33.34 1.35 1.92
N LEU A 330 -32.28 0.91 2.61
CA LEU A 330 -31.43 -0.19 2.17
C LEU A 330 -31.69 -1.41 3.06
N THR A 331 -32.21 -2.50 2.50
CA THR A 331 -32.37 -3.78 3.20
C THR A 331 -31.28 -4.77 2.78
N GLN A 332 -31.29 -5.98 3.37
CA GLN A 332 -30.42 -7.08 2.95
C GLN A 332 -30.70 -7.54 1.51
N GLU A 333 -31.91 -7.33 1.00
CA GLU A 333 -32.32 -7.84 -0.31
C GLU A 333 -32.34 -6.77 -1.40
N TYR A 334 -32.74 -5.54 -1.07
CA TYR A 334 -32.96 -4.48 -2.06
C TYR A 334 -32.73 -3.07 -1.53
N LEU A 335 -32.46 -2.17 -2.47
CA LEU A 335 -32.62 -0.72 -2.30
C LEU A 335 -34.06 -0.33 -2.66
N TRP A 336 -34.72 0.38 -1.74
CA TRP A 336 -36.10 0.86 -1.86
C TRP A 336 -36.18 2.37 -1.84
N PHE A 337 -37.24 2.90 -2.46
CA PHE A 337 -37.69 4.27 -2.27
C PHE A 337 -39.15 4.30 -1.79
N ASP A 338 -39.36 4.93 -0.64
CA ASP A 338 -40.63 5.02 0.06
C ASP A 338 -41.31 6.33 -0.38
N LYS A 339 -42.18 6.26 -1.39
CA LYS A 339 -42.87 7.42 -1.97
C LYS A 339 -44.14 7.74 -1.19
N GLN A 340 -44.23 8.94 -0.63
CA GLN A 340 -45.48 9.43 -0.04
C GLN A 340 -46.48 9.80 -1.14
N VAL A 341 -47.69 9.24 -1.04
CA VAL A 341 -48.83 9.52 -1.92
C VAL A 341 -49.97 10.02 -1.05
N GLN A 342 -50.44 11.23 -1.30
CA GLN A 342 -51.65 11.74 -0.66
C GLN A 342 -52.87 11.10 -1.32
N LYS A 343 -53.74 10.51 -0.51
CA LYS A 343 -55.06 10.02 -0.93
C LYS A 343 -56.05 11.17 -0.98
N SER A 344 -57.13 10.96 -1.72
CA SER A 344 -58.23 11.91 -1.89
C SER A 344 -58.99 12.23 -0.59
N ASP A 345 -58.83 11.42 0.46
CA ASP A 345 -59.41 11.59 1.80
C ASP A 345 -58.51 12.39 2.76
N GLY A 346 -57.30 12.77 2.33
CA GLY A 346 -56.31 13.49 3.16
C GLY A 346 -55.30 12.58 3.87
N ASP A 347 -55.44 11.25 3.80
CA ASP A 347 -54.47 10.31 4.37
C ASP A 347 -53.22 10.17 3.48
N THR A 348 -52.07 9.95 4.10
CA THR A 348 -50.80 9.73 3.40
C THR A 348 -50.47 8.24 3.37
N GLU A 349 -50.39 7.65 2.19
CA GLU A 349 -49.96 6.26 1.98
C GLU A 349 -48.52 6.22 1.47
N ILE A 350 -47.74 5.25 1.95
CA ILE A 350 -46.37 5.02 1.49
C ILE A 350 -46.39 3.95 0.41
N ARG A 351 -46.04 4.34 -0.82
CA ARG A 351 -45.83 3.42 -1.94
C ARG A 351 -44.35 3.05 -2.04
N ASN A 352 -44.06 1.78 -1.83
CA ASN A 352 -42.70 1.25 -1.92
C ASN A 352 -42.29 0.99 -3.38
N ILE A 353 -41.21 1.63 -3.83
CA ILE A 353 -40.61 1.43 -5.15
C ILE A 353 -39.33 0.63 -5.01
N LYS A 354 -39.31 -0.57 -5.59
CA LYS A 354 -38.13 -1.44 -5.65
C LYS A 354 -37.16 -0.92 -6.71
N ILE A 355 -35.91 -0.64 -6.34
CA ILE A 355 -34.92 -0.03 -7.25
C ILE A 355 -33.95 -1.08 -7.82
N CYS A 356 -33.15 -1.70 -6.96
CA CYS A 356 -32.14 -2.69 -7.34
C CYS A 356 -31.77 -3.58 -6.14
N ASN A 357 -30.90 -4.56 -6.33
CA ASN A 357 -30.21 -5.23 -5.21
C ASN A 357 -29.45 -4.20 -4.33
N PRO A 358 -28.99 -4.56 -3.11
CA PRO A 358 -28.40 -3.60 -2.20
C PRO A 358 -27.16 -2.96 -2.81
N LEU A 359 -27.20 -1.65 -3.01
CA LEU A 359 -26.12 -0.86 -3.55
C LEU A 359 -25.73 0.21 -2.52
N LYS A 360 -24.53 0.12 -1.98
CA LYS A 360 -24.00 1.07 -0.99
C LYS A 360 -23.16 2.14 -1.69
N VAL A 361 -23.29 3.37 -1.22
CA VAL A 361 -22.39 4.47 -1.60
C VAL A 361 -21.47 4.74 -0.41
N SER A 362 -20.24 4.22 -0.46
CA SER A 362 -19.35 4.16 0.70
C SER A 362 -18.37 5.32 0.80
N ALA A 363 -17.99 5.95 -0.32
CA ALA A 363 -17.04 7.05 -0.33
C ALA A 363 -17.26 8.04 -1.49
N ILE A 364 -16.76 9.25 -1.32
CA ILE A 364 -16.49 10.19 -2.42
C ILE A 364 -15.16 9.78 -3.04
N THR A 365 -15.10 9.68 -4.36
CA THR A 365 -13.85 9.45 -5.07
C THR A 365 -13.39 10.70 -5.81
N CYS A 366 -12.08 10.90 -5.93
CA CYS A 366 -11.45 11.91 -6.78
C CYS A 366 -10.07 11.44 -7.20
N ASP A 367 -9.50 12.00 -8.27
CA ASP A 367 -8.10 11.75 -8.60
C ASP A 367 -7.14 12.44 -7.60
N ALA A 368 -5.84 12.21 -7.77
CA ALA A 368 -4.81 12.80 -6.90
C ALA A 368 -4.71 14.33 -7.01
N ASP A 369 -5.18 14.93 -8.11
CA ASP A 369 -5.16 16.38 -8.35
C ASP A 369 -6.42 17.07 -7.80
N GLY A 370 -7.34 16.30 -7.18
CA GLY A 370 -8.60 16.82 -6.66
C GLY A 370 -9.66 17.07 -7.73
N GLY A 371 -9.51 16.45 -8.91
CA GLY A 371 -10.47 16.42 -10.01
C GLY A 371 -11.20 15.09 -10.14
N ASN A 372 -11.91 14.89 -11.26
CA ASN A 372 -12.57 13.63 -11.63
C ASN A 372 -13.40 12.99 -10.52
N PHE A 373 -14.32 13.77 -9.94
CA PHE A 373 -15.14 13.31 -8.81
C PHE A 373 -16.08 12.16 -9.16
N GLY A 374 -16.26 11.27 -8.20
CA GLY A 374 -17.09 10.07 -8.32
C GLY A 374 -17.74 9.63 -7.01
N ARG A 375 -18.30 8.42 -7.04
CA ARG A 375 -18.77 7.67 -5.88
C ARG A 375 -18.17 6.28 -5.89
N LEU A 376 -17.71 5.82 -4.72
CA LEU A 376 -17.38 4.42 -4.51
C LEU A 376 -18.69 3.66 -4.26
N LEU A 377 -19.06 2.81 -5.21
CA LEU A 377 -20.22 1.95 -5.14
C LEU A 377 -19.80 0.55 -4.67
N GLU A 378 -20.55 -0.04 -3.74
CA GLU A 378 -20.31 -1.39 -3.24
C GLU A 378 -21.59 -2.23 -3.27
N TRP A 379 -21.50 -3.46 -3.77
CA TRP A 379 -22.61 -4.41 -3.83
C TRP A 379 -22.10 -5.85 -3.75
N GLU A 380 -22.99 -6.82 -3.57
CA GLU A 380 -22.68 -8.24 -3.71
C GLU A 380 -23.10 -8.71 -5.10
N ASP A 381 -22.21 -9.44 -5.79
CA ASP A 381 -22.56 -10.07 -7.05
C ASP A 381 -23.42 -11.33 -6.88
N THR A 382 -23.80 -11.98 -7.98
CA THR A 382 -24.59 -13.22 -7.99
C THR A 382 -23.98 -14.38 -7.20
N TYR A 383 -22.67 -14.34 -6.91
CA TYR A 383 -21.95 -15.36 -6.14
C TYR A 383 -21.71 -14.92 -4.68
N GLY A 384 -22.28 -13.80 -4.24
CA GLY A 384 -22.07 -13.24 -2.91
C GLY A 384 -20.70 -12.56 -2.72
N ILE A 385 -19.95 -12.33 -3.80
CA ILE A 385 -18.66 -11.66 -3.72
C ILE A 385 -18.90 -10.15 -3.69
N CYS A 386 -18.33 -9.47 -2.69
CA CYS A 386 -18.38 -8.01 -2.61
C CYS A 386 -17.59 -7.39 -3.77
N ARG A 387 -18.27 -6.57 -4.55
CA ARG A 387 -17.74 -5.77 -5.66
C ARG A 387 -17.66 -4.31 -5.25
N LYS A 388 -16.62 -3.64 -5.74
CA LYS A 388 -16.41 -2.21 -5.54
C LYS A 388 -16.14 -1.55 -6.88
N TRP A 389 -16.68 -0.36 -7.10
CA TRP A 389 -16.41 0.42 -8.29
C TRP A 389 -16.41 1.92 -8.01
N ALA A 390 -15.31 2.58 -8.38
CA ALA A 390 -15.23 4.03 -8.44
C ALA A 390 -15.96 4.54 -9.68
N MET A 391 -17.24 4.90 -9.49
CA MET A 391 -18.14 5.37 -10.52
C MET A 391 -17.94 6.88 -10.75
N PRO A 392 -17.58 7.33 -11.97
CA PRO A 392 -17.47 8.75 -12.30
C PRO A 392 -18.83 9.47 -12.22
N MET A 393 -18.89 10.62 -11.55
CA MET A 393 -20.15 11.39 -11.44
C MET A 393 -20.68 11.85 -12.81
N GLU A 394 -19.81 12.04 -13.81
CA GLU A 394 -20.20 12.42 -15.18
C GLU A 394 -21.15 11.41 -15.85
N MET A 395 -21.14 10.15 -15.42
CA MET A 395 -22.06 9.13 -15.93
C MET A 395 -23.54 9.40 -15.55
N LEU A 396 -23.79 10.33 -14.62
CA LEU A 396 -25.13 10.80 -14.26
C LEU A 396 -25.65 11.92 -15.18
N SER A 397 -24.85 12.42 -16.13
CA SER A 397 -25.26 13.51 -17.05
C SER A 397 -26.36 13.10 -18.04
N GLY A 398 -26.49 11.80 -18.34
CA GLY A 398 -27.47 11.25 -19.28
C GLY A 398 -28.53 10.35 -18.63
N SER A 399 -29.05 9.39 -19.39
CA SER A 399 -30.10 8.44 -18.94
C SER A 399 -29.61 7.37 -17.94
N GLY A 400 -28.33 7.39 -17.56
CA GLY A 400 -27.69 6.40 -16.69
C GLY A 400 -27.58 5.00 -17.30
N GLU A 401 -27.66 4.86 -18.63
CA GLU A 401 -27.55 3.56 -19.31
C GLU A 401 -26.20 2.90 -19.09
N GLU A 402 -25.11 3.66 -19.26
CA GLU A 402 -23.75 3.16 -19.04
C GLU A 402 -23.52 2.71 -17.60
N LEU A 403 -24.00 3.48 -16.62
CA LEU A 403 -24.00 3.12 -15.20
C LEU A 403 -24.66 1.75 -14.97
N ARG A 404 -25.88 1.55 -15.50
CA ARG A 404 -26.60 0.29 -15.33
C ARG A 404 -25.91 -0.87 -16.04
N ARG A 405 -25.36 -0.64 -17.23
CA ARG A 405 -24.61 -1.65 -18.00
C ARG A 405 -23.41 -2.16 -17.19
N VAL A 406 -22.63 -1.26 -16.60
CA VAL A 406 -21.46 -1.62 -15.77
C VAL A 406 -21.89 -2.41 -14.54
N LEU A 407 -22.94 -1.97 -13.83
CA LEU A 407 -23.45 -2.70 -12.65
C LEU A 407 -23.92 -4.12 -13.01
N LEU A 408 -24.65 -4.28 -14.11
CA LEU A 408 -25.15 -5.59 -14.58
C LEU A 408 -24.01 -6.53 -15.01
N VAL A 409 -23.04 -6.04 -15.78
CA VAL A 409 -21.87 -6.84 -16.22
C VAL A 409 -21.03 -7.33 -15.02
N ASN A 410 -21.03 -6.57 -13.93
CA ASN A 410 -20.33 -6.92 -12.69
C ASN A 410 -21.26 -7.56 -11.64
N GLY A 411 -22.40 -8.12 -12.07
CA GLY A 411 -23.18 -9.08 -11.28
C GLY A 411 -24.23 -8.49 -10.33
N LEU A 412 -24.53 -7.19 -10.38
CA LEU A 412 -25.71 -6.64 -9.67
C LEU A 412 -26.98 -7.19 -10.32
N SER A 413 -27.55 -8.24 -9.74
CA SER A 413 -28.42 -9.19 -10.45
C SER A 413 -29.78 -8.61 -10.86
N TYR A 414 -30.28 -7.63 -10.11
CA TYR A 414 -31.55 -6.97 -10.32
C TYR A 414 -31.40 -5.46 -10.31
N ILE A 415 -31.84 -4.82 -11.41
CA ILE A 415 -32.11 -3.38 -11.52
C ILE A 415 -33.49 -3.23 -12.14
N SER A 416 -34.36 -2.44 -11.53
CA SER A 416 -35.71 -2.20 -12.00
C SER A 416 -35.75 -1.60 -13.42
N THR A 417 -36.70 -2.06 -14.22
CA THR A 417 -36.87 -1.64 -15.61
C THR A 417 -37.78 -0.42 -15.76
N THR A 418 -38.48 0.00 -14.70
CA THR A 418 -39.40 1.13 -14.75
C THR A 418 -38.65 2.45 -14.83
N GLY A 419 -39.19 3.42 -15.58
CA GLY A 419 -38.57 4.75 -15.72
C GLY A 419 -38.39 5.46 -14.38
N GLU A 420 -39.39 5.37 -13.50
CA GLU A 420 -39.35 5.97 -12.16
C GLU A 420 -38.23 5.37 -11.30
N ALA A 421 -38.12 4.04 -11.21
CA ALA A 421 -37.09 3.40 -10.39
C ALA A 421 -35.66 3.66 -10.92
N ARG A 422 -35.49 3.73 -12.25
CA ARG A 422 -34.21 4.11 -12.87
C ARG A 422 -33.79 5.53 -12.50
N ALA A 423 -34.74 6.48 -12.48
CA ALA A 423 -34.47 7.84 -12.04
C ALA A 423 -34.08 7.87 -10.54
N ARG A 424 -34.78 7.11 -9.70
CA ARG A 424 -34.48 7.00 -8.25
C ARG A 424 -33.11 6.41 -7.97
N LEU A 425 -32.61 5.48 -8.78
CA LEU A 425 -31.24 4.97 -8.63
C LEU A 425 -30.19 6.08 -8.82
N MET A 426 -30.35 6.91 -9.84
CA MET A 426 -29.43 8.02 -10.11
C MET A 426 -29.53 9.09 -9.02
N GLU A 427 -30.74 9.39 -8.56
CA GLU A 427 -30.99 10.32 -7.46
C GLU A 427 -30.39 9.80 -6.14
N TYR A 428 -30.54 8.51 -5.83
CA TYR A 428 -29.93 7.87 -4.67
C TYR A 428 -28.40 8.09 -4.65
N ILE A 429 -27.72 7.78 -5.75
CA ILE A 429 -26.26 7.91 -5.86
C ILE A 429 -25.83 9.37 -5.72
N SER A 430 -26.56 10.29 -6.37
CA SER A 430 -26.29 11.73 -6.35
C SER A 430 -26.45 12.34 -4.95
N LEU A 431 -27.53 11.98 -4.26
CA LEU A 431 -27.87 12.52 -2.94
C LEU A 431 -27.05 11.90 -1.80
N CYS A 432 -26.45 10.73 -2.01
CA CYS A 432 -25.57 10.14 -1.00
C CYS A 432 -24.35 11.04 -0.74
N LYS A 433 -24.14 11.37 0.54
CA LYS A 433 -23.03 12.19 1.04
C LYS A 433 -22.18 11.39 2.04
N PRO A 434 -21.35 10.45 1.57
CA PRO A 434 -20.39 9.78 2.44
C PRO A 434 -19.36 10.77 2.99
N GLU A 435 -18.93 10.58 4.23
CA GLU A 435 -17.86 11.36 4.86
C GLU A 435 -16.47 10.89 4.39
N ARG A 436 -16.35 9.58 4.11
CA ARG A 436 -15.13 8.95 3.61
C ARG A 436 -14.78 9.45 2.22
N LYS A 437 -13.49 9.72 2.00
CA LYS A 437 -12.91 10.10 0.71
C LYS A 437 -11.86 9.07 0.30
N VAL A 438 -11.82 8.75 -0.98
CA VAL A 438 -10.88 7.77 -1.56
C VAL A 438 -10.25 8.38 -2.81
N THR A 439 -8.94 8.26 -2.93
CA THR A 439 -8.20 8.68 -4.13
C THR A 439 -8.25 7.58 -5.18
N CYS A 440 -8.73 7.93 -6.38
CA CYS A 440 -8.69 7.07 -7.54
C CYS A 440 -7.36 7.21 -8.26
N VAL A 441 -6.75 6.07 -8.57
CA VAL A 441 -5.52 6.01 -9.35
C VAL A 441 -5.77 5.21 -10.63
N ASN A 442 -5.10 5.58 -11.72
CA ASN A 442 -5.31 5.00 -13.05
C ASN A 442 -4.21 4.00 -13.47
N LYS A 443 -3.26 3.71 -12.57
CA LYS A 443 -2.13 2.80 -12.78
C LYS A 443 -1.73 2.11 -11.48
N THR A 444 -1.09 0.95 -11.60
CA THR A 444 -0.48 0.22 -10.48
C THR A 444 0.84 0.88 -10.05
N GLY A 445 1.44 0.35 -8.98
CA GLY A 445 2.71 0.85 -8.44
C GLY A 445 2.52 1.79 -7.26
N TRP A 446 3.53 2.61 -6.99
CA TRP A 446 3.54 3.45 -5.80
C TRP A 446 2.67 4.69 -5.93
N HIS A 447 1.77 4.90 -4.97
CA HIS A 447 0.98 6.13 -4.81
C HIS A 447 1.07 6.62 -3.37
N GLY A 448 1.74 7.76 -3.14
CA GLY A 448 2.06 8.17 -1.78
C GLY A 448 2.92 7.11 -1.08
N GLY A 449 2.47 6.64 0.08
CA GLY A 449 3.09 5.56 0.87
C GLY A 449 2.49 4.16 0.64
N VAL A 450 1.49 4.01 -0.24
CA VAL A 450 0.88 2.71 -0.55
C VAL A 450 1.32 2.19 -1.91
N TYR A 451 1.27 0.88 -2.07
CA TYR A 451 1.49 0.19 -3.34
C TYR A 451 0.18 -0.38 -3.87
N VAL A 452 -0.18 -0.02 -5.11
CA VAL A 452 -1.44 -0.43 -5.73
C VAL A 452 -1.20 -1.55 -6.74
N LEU A 453 -1.84 -2.69 -6.54
CA LEU A 453 -1.97 -3.81 -7.47
C LEU A 453 -3.36 -3.80 -8.13
N GLN A 454 -3.62 -4.74 -9.04
CA GLN A 454 -4.93 -4.86 -9.70
C GLN A 454 -6.05 -5.32 -8.76
N ASP A 455 -5.69 -6.12 -7.77
CA ASP A 455 -6.63 -6.79 -6.86
C ASP A 455 -6.41 -6.43 -5.38
N GLU A 456 -5.38 -5.66 -5.06
CA GLU A 456 -5.01 -5.30 -3.69
C GLU A 456 -4.33 -3.93 -3.63
N VAL A 457 -4.51 -3.21 -2.52
CA VAL A 457 -3.69 -2.04 -2.15
C VAL A 457 -2.98 -2.37 -0.85
N ILE A 458 -1.66 -2.16 -0.81
CA ILE A 458 -0.78 -2.60 0.29
C ILE A 458 -0.14 -1.37 0.94
N GLY A 459 -0.17 -1.30 2.27
CA GLY A 459 0.48 -0.26 3.08
C GLY A 459 -0.48 0.55 3.95
N GLU A 460 0.06 1.44 4.77
CA GLU A 460 -0.72 2.32 5.64
C GLU A 460 -1.55 3.32 4.80
N GLY A 461 -2.86 3.37 5.03
CA GLY A 461 -3.81 4.17 4.24
C GLY A 461 -4.30 3.49 2.95
N ALA A 462 -4.13 2.17 2.83
CA ALA A 462 -4.63 1.38 1.68
C ALA A 462 -6.14 1.54 1.45
N ASP A 463 -6.92 1.75 2.51
CA ASP A 463 -8.35 2.01 2.46
C ASP A 463 -8.69 3.37 1.81
N GLY A 464 -7.73 4.29 1.74
CA GLY A 464 -7.86 5.59 1.11
C GLY A 464 -7.59 5.61 -0.40
N VAL A 465 -7.20 4.50 -1.03
CA VAL A 465 -6.84 4.46 -2.45
C VAL A 465 -7.57 3.34 -3.19
N ILE A 466 -8.02 3.60 -4.42
CA ILE A 466 -8.62 2.57 -5.28
C ILE A 466 -8.11 2.69 -6.71
N LEU A 467 -7.80 1.54 -7.33
CA LEU A 467 -7.46 1.48 -8.74
C LEU A 467 -8.73 1.62 -9.59
N GLN A 468 -8.77 2.63 -10.45
CA GLN A 468 -9.84 2.87 -11.42
C GLN A 468 -9.29 2.68 -12.83
N THR A 469 -9.49 1.51 -13.41
CA THR A 469 -9.13 1.22 -14.81
C THR A 469 -10.38 1.11 -15.69
N ALA A 470 -10.29 1.58 -16.94
CA ALA A 470 -11.39 1.52 -17.91
C ALA A 470 -11.79 0.08 -18.30
N SER A 471 -10.97 -0.92 -17.98
CA SER A 471 -11.31 -2.34 -18.09
C SER A 471 -10.72 -3.12 -16.92
N VAL A 472 -11.52 -4.02 -16.35
CA VAL A 472 -11.13 -5.02 -15.33
C VAL A 472 -10.44 -6.23 -15.99
N GLN A 473 -10.16 -6.16 -17.30
CA GLN A 473 -9.63 -7.26 -18.09
C GLN A 473 -8.10 -7.29 -18.01
N GLY A 474 -7.60 -7.75 -16.87
CA GLY A 474 -6.20 -8.11 -16.66
C GLY A 474 -6.11 -8.92 -15.37
N ARG A 475 -5.43 -10.07 -15.41
CA ARG A 475 -5.10 -10.86 -14.20
C ARG A 475 -3.58 -10.80 -13.99
N ASP A 476 -3.01 -9.60 -13.99
CA ASP A 476 -1.60 -9.41 -13.61
C ASP A 476 -1.47 -9.69 -12.09
N PHE A 477 -0.28 -10.12 -11.64
CA PHE A 477 0.02 -10.34 -10.21
C PHE A 477 -0.76 -11.45 -9.49
N ARG A 478 -1.27 -12.46 -10.21
CA ARG A 478 -1.86 -13.65 -9.58
C ARG A 478 -0.87 -14.36 -8.67
N VAL A 479 -1.41 -15.09 -7.70
CA VAL A 479 -0.66 -15.85 -6.70
C VAL A 479 -1.08 -17.32 -6.75
N ALA A 480 -0.10 -18.22 -6.63
CA ALA A 480 -0.31 -19.64 -6.40
C ALA A 480 0.83 -20.20 -5.54
N GLY A 481 0.48 -21.09 -4.61
CA GLY A 481 1.41 -21.60 -3.60
C GLY A 481 1.73 -20.61 -2.49
N SER A 482 2.61 -21.02 -1.57
CA SER A 482 3.16 -20.26 -0.46
C SER A 482 4.55 -19.70 -0.78
N LEU A 483 5.07 -18.82 0.08
CA LEU A 483 6.44 -18.31 -0.05
C LEU A 483 7.48 -19.42 0.20
N ASP A 484 7.22 -20.33 1.14
CA ASP A 484 8.13 -21.43 1.47
C ASP A 484 8.22 -22.43 0.31
N GLU A 485 7.09 -22.79 -0.31
CA GLU A 485 7.07 -23.62 -1.52
C GLU A 485 7.82 -22.94 -2.68
N TRP A 486 7.64 -21.62 -2.87
CA TRP A 486 8.41 -20.89 -3.88
C TRP A 486 9.92 -20.95 -3.60
N ARG A 487 10.33 -20.78 -2.34
CA ARG A 487 11.74 -20.88 -1.94
C ARG A 487 12.30 -22.28 -2.16
N GLU A 488 11.53 -23.31 -1.84
CA GLU A 488 11.92 -24.72 -2.00
C GLU A 488 12.06 -25.12 -3.47
N HIS A 489 11.07 -24.76 -4.30
CA HIS A 489 10.98 -25.24 -5.67
C HIS A 489 11.64 -24.32 -6.71
N ILE A 490 11.88 -23.05 -6.39
CA ILE A 490 12.45 -22.06 -7.34
C ILE A 490 13.66 -21.37 -6.70
N GLY A 491 13.46 -20.71 -5.55
CA GLY A 491 14.49 -19.89 -4.90
C GLY A 491 15.81 -20.63 -4.65
N ARG A 492 15.75 -21.86 -4.13
CA ARG A 492 16.92 -22.70 -3.83
C ARG A 492 17.81 -22.96 -5.05
N TYR A 493 17.22 -23.10 -6.24
CA TYR A 493 17.93 -23.42 -7.48
C TYR A 493 18.54 -22.19 -8.17
N CYS A 494 18.26 -20.99 -7.66
CA CYS A 494 18.96 -19.78 -8.09
C CYS A 494 20.38 -19.70 -7.49
N ILE A 495 20.62 -20.33 -6.33
CA ILE A 495 21.89 -20.24 -5.60
C ILE A 495 23.02 -20.84 -6.43
N GLY A 496 24.05 -20.07 -6.74
CA GLY A 496 25.15 -20.51 -7.61
C GLY A 496 24.89 -20.29 -9.10
N ASN A 497 23.63 -20.16 -9.53
CA ASN A 497 23.23 -19.91 -10.91
C ASN A 497 23.08 -18.41 -11.19
N SER A 498 24.12 -17.77 -11.75
CA SER A 498 24.23 -16.30 -11.74
C SER A 498 23.19 -15.62 -12.62
N ARG A 499 22.88 -16.17 -13.80
CA ARG A 499 21.88 -15.60 -14.72
C ARG A 499 20.49 -15.64 -14.11
N VAL A 500 20.16 -16.75 -13.44
CA VAL A 500 18.88 -16.96 -12.77
C VAL A 500 18.74 -16.04 -11.56
N ALA A 501 19.72 -16.04 -10.64
CA ALA A 501 19.69 -15.18 -9.46
C ALA A 501 19.66 -13.68 -9.82
N PHE A 502 20.36 -13.28 -10.88
CA PHE A 502 20.31 -11.92 -11.40
C PHE A 502 18.90 -11.54 -11.89
N ALA A 503 18.29 -12.38 -12.72
CA ALA A 503 16.95 -12.13 -13.26
C ALA A 503 15.88 -12.10 -12.15
N VAL A 504 15.96 -13.00 -11.16
CA VAL A 504 15.07 -12.98 -9.99
C VAL A 504 15.26 -11.70 -9.17
N SER A 505 16.50 -11.27 -8.94
CA SER A 505 16.81 -10.02 -8.22
C SER A 505 16.25 -8.79 -8.93
N LEU A 506 16.18 -8.80 -10.26
CA LEU A 506 15.59 -7.73 -11.06
C LEU A 506 14.10 -7.53 -10.78
N ALA A 507 13.35 -8.61 -10.53
CA ALA A 507 11.94 -8.51 -10.17
C ALA A 507 11.74 -7.76 -8.85
N PHE A 508 12.61 -7.98 -7.86
CA PHE A 508 12.61 -7.25 -6.58
C PHE A 508 13.11 -5.80 -6.71
N ALA A 509 13.94 -5.51 -7.72
CA ALA A 509 14.52 -4.19 -7.94
C ALA A 509 13.51 -3.16 -8.49
N ALA A 510 12.52 -3.60 -9.26
CA ALA A 510 11.59 -2.68 -9.92
C ALA A 510 10.82 -1.76 -8.94
N PRO A 511 10.27 -2.24 -7.80
CA PRO A 511 9.62 -1.37 -6.81
C PRO A 511 10.58 -0.37 -6.16
N LEU A 512 11.88 -0.66 -6.12
CA LEU A 512 12.84 0.21 -5.44
C LEU A 512 13.25 1.43 -6.28
N LEU A 513 13.01 1.42 -7.60
CA LEU A 513 13.40 2.51 -8.51
C LEU A 513 12.92 3.88 -8.01
N ARG A 514 11.67 3.99 -7.55
CA ARG A 514 11.11 5.22 -6.96
C ARG A 514 11.92 5.68 -5.76
N LEU A 515 12.21 4.74 -4.87
CA LEU A 515 12.75 5.00 -3.53
C LEU A 515 14.20 5.46 -3.63
N VAL A 516 14.97 4.87 -4.54
CA VAL A 516 16.37 5.25 -4.78
C VAL A 516 16.54 6.36 -5.82
N GLY A 517 15.46 6.82 -6.46
CA GLY A 517 15.50 7.91 -7.44
C GLY A 517 16.16 7.51 -8.77
N MET A 518 15.94 6.28 -9.22
CA MET A 518 16.47 5.77 -10.49
C MET A 518 15.37 5.63 -11.54
N ASP A 519 15.73 5.90 -12.79
CA ASP A 519 14.86 5.68 -13.95
C ASP A 519 14.75 4.20 -14.33
N GLY A 520 13.76 3.89 -15.16
CA GLY A 520 13.59 2.57 -15.76
C GLY A 520 14.74 2.16 -16.68
N GLY A 521 14.69 0.90 -17.11
CA GLY A 521 15.71 0.32 -17.98
C GLY A 521 15.43 -1.13 -18.33
N GLY A 522 16.21 -1.65 -19.25
CA GLY A 522 16.10 -3.02 -19.75
C GLY A 522 17.36 -3.83 -19.51
N TYR A 523 17.17 -5.13 -19.37
CA TYR A 523 18.22 -6.13 -19.51
C TYR A 523 17.82 -7.13 -20.57
N HIS A 524 18.78 -7.58 -21.36
CA HIS A 524 18.57 -8.52 -22.45
C HIS A 524 19.52 -9.69 -22.29
N LEU A 525 18.98 -10.88 -22.11
CA LEU A 525 19.75 -12.10 -22.06
C LEU A 525 19.92 -12.62 -23.49
N LYS A 526 21.17 -12.61 -23.98
CA LYS A 526 21.53 -12.92 -25.37
C LYS A 526 22.34 -14.21 -25.45
N GLY A 527 21.95 -15.13 -26.35
CA GLY A 527 22.80 -16.25 -26.76
C GLY A 527 22.05 -17.34 -27.50
N GLU A 528 22.70 -18.49 -27.68
CA GLU A 528 22.26 -19.57 -28.57
C GLU A 528 20.89 -20.15 -28.25
N SER A 529 20.21 -20.71 -29.25
CA SER A 529 18.91 -21.35 -29.02
C SER A 529 19.01 -22.49 -27.99
N THR A 530 17.96 -22.67 -27.18
CA THR A 530 17.84 -23.80 -26.22
C THR A 530 18.88 -23.80 -25.07
N ASP A 531 19.44 -22.64 -24.74
CA ASP A 531 20.42 -22.47 -23.64
C ASP A 531 19.81 -22.16 -22.25
N GLY A 532 18.48 -22.00 -22.15
CA GLY A 532 17.76 -21.70 -20.90
C GLY A 532 17.40 -20.22 -20.66
N LYS A 533 17.54 -19.34 -21.67
CA LYS A 533 17.11 -17.93 -21.59
C LYS A 533 15.66 -17.74 -21.10
N THR A 534 14.71 -18.37 -21.79
CA THR A 534 13.28 -18.27 -21.47
C THR A 534 12.98 -18.83 -20.07
N THR A 535 13.63 -19.93 -19.68
CA THR A 535 13.54 -20.49 -18.32
C THR A 535 13.99 -19.47 -17.26
N THR A 536 15.10 -18.78 -17.50
CA THR A 536 15.60 -17.72 -16.60
C THR A 536 14.59 -16.58 -16.46
N MET A 537 13.98 -16.15 -17.57
CA MET A 537 12.91 -15.14 -17.55
C MET A 537 11.67 -15.64 -16.79
N LYS A 538 11.26 -16.91 -16.96
CA LYS A 538 10.12 -17.50 -16.24
C LYS A 538 10.38 -17.59 -14.73
N ALA A 539 11.60 -17.94 -14.31
CA ALA A 539 12.00 -17.90 -12.91
C ALA A 539 11.84 -16.49 -12.31
N ALA A 540 12.31 -15.46 -13.01
CA ALA A 540 12.08 -14.06 -12.60
C ALA A 540 10.60 -13.66 -12.62
N THR A 541 9.84 -14.14 -13.62
CA THR A 541 8.40 -13.89 -13.75
C THR A 541 7.64 -14.37 -12.52
N SER A 542 8.01 -15.56 -12.01
CA SER A 542 7.36 -16.19 -10.86
C SER A 542 7.38 -15.35 -9.60
N VAL A 543 8.31 -14.40 -9.45
CA VAL A 543 8.29 -13.42 -8.35
C VAL A 543 7.00 -12.59 -8.43
N CYS A 544 6.74 -11.99 -9.59
CA CYS A 544 5.64 -11.05 -9.81
C CYS A 544 4.28 -11.73 -10.05
N GLY A 545 4.24 -12.86 -10.75
CA GLY A 545 2.99 -13.52 -11.13
C GLY A 545 3.19 -14.80 -11.96
N GLY A 546 2.08 -15.40 -12.40
CA GLY A 546 2.08 -16.71 -13.08
C GLY A 546 2.39 -16.66 -14.59
N PRO A 547 2.16 -17.77 -15.32
CA PRO A 547 2.50 -17.90 -16.74
C PRO A 547 1.91 -16.82 -17.66
N ASP A 548 0.73 -16.28 -17.32
CA ASP A 548 0.07 -15.21 -18.11
C ASP A 548 0.72 -13.83 -17.92
N TYR A 549 1.74 -13.71 -17.05
CA TYR A 549 2.41 -12.45 -16.75
C TYR A 549 3.45 -12.06 -17.80
N TRP A 550 4.25 -12.99 -18.33
CA TRP A 550 5.23 -12.62 -19.36
C TRP A 550 4.54 -12.52 -20.74
N HIS A 551 5.13 -11.75 -21.65
CA HIS A 551 4.63 -11.60 -23.03
C HIS A 551 5.76 -11.90 -24.01
N THR A 552 5.41 -12.23 -25.25
CA THR A 552 6.41 -12.20 -26.32
C THR A 552 6.53 -10.79 -26.89
N TRP A 553 7.61 -10.53 -27.63
CA TRP A 553 7.77 -9.27 -28.36
C TRP A 553 6.78 -9.08 -29.52
N ARG A 554 6.02 -10.11 -29.91
CA ARG A 554 4.94 -10.03 -30.91
C ARG A 554 3.73 -9.26 -30.41
N SER A 555 3.92 -7.96 -30.22
CA SER A 555 2.90 -7.04 -29.73
C SER A 555 3.14 -5.65 -30.29
N THR A 556 2.05 -4.90 -30.52
CA THR A 556 2.18 -3.51 -30.98
C THR A 556 2.72 -2.63 -29.84
N GLY A 557 3.49 -1.59 -30.18
CA GLY A 557 3.96 -0.62 -29.17
C GLY A 557 2.84 -0.03 -28.29
N ASN A 558 1.60 0.10 -28.82
CA ASN A 558 0.44 0.58 -28.06
C ASN A 558 -0.05 -0.43 -27.02
N ALA A 559 -0.01 -1.71 -27.34
CA ALA A 559 -0.39 -2.77 -26.40
C ALA A 559 0.63 -2.88 -25.26
N LEU A 560 1.93 -2.76 -25.59
CA LEU A 560 3.01 -2.72 -24.59
C LEU A 560 2.96 -1.44 -23.74
N GLU A 561 2.59 -0.29 -24.30
CA GLU A 561 2.32 0.94 -23.54
C GLU A 561 1.21 0.73 -22.49
N GLY A 562 0.11 0.07 -22.88
CA GLY A 562 -0.97 -0.30 -21.96
C GLY A 562 -0.50 -1.23 -20.84
N THR A 563 0.34 -2.21 -21.18
CA THR A 563 0.88 -3.19 -20.23
C THR A 563 1.89 -2.56 -19.27
N ALA A 564 2.79 -1.70 -19.76
CA ALA A 564 3.74 -0.98 -18.92
C ALA A 564 3.04 -0.08 -17.90
N SER A 565 1.93 0.57 -18.28
CA SER A 565 1.09 1.33 -17.35
C SER A 565 0.43 0.45 -16.27
N ARG A 566 0.10 -0.81 -16.57
CA ARG A 566 -0.44 -1.77 -15.59
C ARG A 566 0.66 -2.46 -14.75
N ARG A 567 1.92 -2.23 -15.06
CA ARG A 567 3.10 -2.77 -14.36
C ARG A 567 4.06 -1.66 -13.94
N ASN A 568 3.52 -0.48 -13.66
CA ASN A 568 4.32 0.60 -13.13
C ASN A 568 4.88 0.19 -11.75
N ASP A 569 6.16 0.46 -11.55
CA ASP A 569 6.99 0.01 -10.42
C ASP A 569 7.14 -1.51 -10.27
N ALA A 570 6.76 -2.31 -11.28
CA ALA A 570 6.96 -3.77 -11.34
C ALA A 570 7.79 -4.18 -12.55
N ALA A 571 8.38 -5.38 -12.53
CA ALA A 571 9.18 -5.86 -13.64
C ALA A 571 8.31 -6.32 -14.82
N MET A 572 8.78 -6.16 -16.06
CA MET A 572 8.12 -6.65 -17.26
C MET A 572 9.00 -7.67 -17.97
N MET A 573 8.40 -8.76 -18.44
CA MET A 573 9.12 -9.89 -19.00
C MET A 573 8.72 -10.06 -20.47
N LEU A 574 9.69 -10.02 -21.37
CA LEU A 574 9.49 -10.01 -22.83
C LEU A 574 10.33 -11.09 -23.53
N ASP A 575 9.69 -12.13 -24.03
CA ASP A 575 10.36 -13.26 -24.68
C ASP A 575 10.49 -13.07 -26.20
N GLU A 576 11.61 -13.54 -26.75
CA GLU A 576 11.88 -13.63 -28.19
C GLU A 576 11.78 -12.32 -28.98
N ILE A 577 12.81 -11.47 -28.83
CA ILE A 577 12.90 -10.18 -29.54
C ILE A 577 12.85 -10.28 -31.07
N ARG A 578 13.13 -11.45 -31.65
CA ARG A 578 13.08 -11.68 -33.10
C ARG A 578 11.68 -11.67 -33.68
N GLU A 579 10.64 -11.78 -32.86
CA GLU A 579 9.25 -11.78 -33.35
C GLU A 579 8.75 -10.41 -33.84
N VAL A 580 9.55 -9.35 -33.65
CA VAL A 580 9.29 -8.00 -34.14
C VAL A 580 10.50 -7.52 -34.95
N ASP A 581 10.30 -6.62 -35.92
CA ASP A 581 11.42 -6.08 -36.69
C ASP A 581 12.36 -5.23 -35.82
N GLY A 582 13.63 -5.11 -36.23
CA GLY A 582 14.66 -4.44 -35.44
C GLY A 582 14.39 -2.96 -35.17
N ARG A 583 13.66 -2.27 -36.06
CA ARG A 583 13.31 -0.86 -35.88
C ARG A 583 12.23 -0.70 -34.82
N GLU A 584 11.16 -1.48 -34.92
CA GLU A 584 10.09 -1.48 -33.93
C GLU A 584 10.60 -1.97 -32.56
N ALA A 585 11.45 -3.00 -32.51
CA ALA A 585 12.13 -3.45 -31.29
C ALA A 585 12.89 -2.31 -30.59
N GLY A 586 13.69 -1.56 -31.36
CA GLY A 586 14.45 -0.42 -30.85
C GLY A 586 13.56 0.69 -30.29
N ASN A 587 12.46 1.00 -30.99
CA ASN A 587 11.49 2.00 -30.55
C ASN A 587 10.76 1.58 -29.27
N ILE A 588 10.34 0.31 -29.18
CA ILE A 588 9.69 -0.27 -28.01
C ILE A 588 10.66 -0.24 -26.82
N ALA A 589 11.89 -0.72 -26.98
CA ALA A 589 12.90 -0.73 -25.93
C ALA A 589 13.18 0.69 -25.40
N TYR A 590 13.27 1.68 -26.30
CA TYR A 590 13.45 3.08 -25.92
C TYR A 590 12.25 3.62 -25.12
N MET A 591 11.03 3.35 -25.59
CA MET A 591 9.78 3.76 -24.94
C MET A 591 9.65 3.16 -23.53
N LEU A 592 9.90 1.86 -23.40
CA LEU A 592 9.82 1.15 -22.12
C LEU A 592 10.85 1.69 -21.12
N ALA A 593 12.11 1.87 -21.55
CA ALA A 593 13.18 2.39 -20.69
C ALA A 593 12.94 3.83 -20.23
N ASN A 594 12.41 4.70 -21.09
CA ASN A 594 12.15 6.10 -20.76
C ASN A 594 10.87 6.32 -19.94
N GLY A 595 10.00 5.33 -19.85
CA GLY A 595 8.83 5.42 -18.97
C GLY A 595 7.67 6.26 -19.50
N GLN A 596 7.61 6.53 -20.81
CA GLN A 596 6.59 7.44 -21.38
C GLN A 596 6.01 6.93 -22.70
N GLY A 597 4.68 6.95 -22.78
CA GLY A 597 3.91 6.65 -24.00
C GLY A 597 3.90 7.79 -25.02
N LYS A 598 3.44 7.49 -26.24
CA LYS A 598 3.33 8.51 -27.30
C LYS A 598 2.19 9.49 -26.99
N GLY A 599 2.47 10.79 -27.12
CA GLY A 599 1.45 11.84 -27.03
C GLY A 599 0.42 11.72 -28.15
N ARG A 600 -0.86 11.88 -27.83
CA ARG A 600 -1.96 11.87 -28.79
C ARG A 600 -2.85 13.09 -28.55
N ALA A 601 -3.39 13.68 -29.62
CA ALA A 601 -4.45 14.67 -29.51
C ALA A 601 -5.77 13.98 -29.12
N GLY A 602 -6.58 14.70 -28.35
CA GLY A 602 -7.96 14.40 -28.05
C GLY A 602 -8.86 14.79 -29.22
N THR A 603 -10.13 14.42 -29.13
CA THR A 603 -11.15 14.73 -30.13
C THR A 603 -11.48 16.22 -30.20
N ASP A 604 -11.15 16.95 -29.15
CA ASP A 604 -11.20 18.40 -28.97
C ASP A 604 -9.94 19.14 -29.46
N GLY A 605 -8.92 18.40 -29.90
CA GLY A 605 -7.63 18.95 -30.30
C GLY A 605 -6.66 19.22 -29.16
N GLU A 606 -7.07 19.03 -27.89
CA GLU A 606 -6.17 19.14 -26.74
C GLU A 606 -5.27 17.91 -26.62
N LEU A 607 -4.11 18.03 -25.96
CA LEU A 607 -3.23 16.87 -25.74
C LEU A 607 -3.82 15.96 -24.66
N ARG A 608 -4.11 14.70 -25.01
CA ARG A 608 -4.43 13.68 -24.00
C ARG A 608 -3.25 13.47 -23.06
N THR A 609 -3.56 13.29 -21.77
CA THR A 609 -2.56 12.96 -20.75
C THR A 609 -1.80 11.70 -21.15
N ARG A 610 -0.46 11.81 -21.23
CA ARG A 610 0.40 10.70 -21.62
C ARG A 610 0.48 9.67 -20.52
N LYS A 611 0.45 8.38 -20.87
CA LYS A 611 0.77 7.31 -19.93
C LYS A 611 2.24 7.41 -19.53
N GLN A 612 2.48 7.28 -18.23
CA GLN A 612 3.81 7.30 -17.65
C GLN A 612 4.00 6.13 -16.70
N TRP A 613 5.16 5.50 -16.77
CA TRP A 613 5.54 4.39 -15.92
C TRP A 613 7.02 4.45 -15.56
N ARG A 614 7.43 3.68 -14.55
CA ARG A 614 8.81 3.44 -14.18
C ARG A 614 8.93 1.96 -13.89
N MET A 615 9.79 1.24 -14.61
CA MET A 615 9.90 -0.22 -14.47
C MET A 615 11.23 -0.72 -15.03
N LEU A 616 11.59 -1.94 -14.64
CA LEU A 616 12.65 -2.71 -15.28
C LEU A 616 12.01 -3.72 -16.22
N PHE A 617 12.54 -3.88 -17.43
CA PHE A 617 12.17 -5.00 -18.29
C PHE A 617 13.31 -5.98 -18.46
N PHE A 618 12.98 -7.26 -18.53
CA PHE A 618 13.88 -8.34 -18.88
C PHE A 618 13.44 -8.91 -20.22
N SER A 619 14.38 -9.05 -21.14
CA SER A 619 14.14 -9.51 -22.49
C SER A 619 15.06 -10.68 -22.82
N THR A 620 14.64 -11.57 -23.70
CA THR A 620 15.43 -12.69 -24.20
C THR A 620 15.55 -12.66 -25.72
N GLY A 621 16.61 -13.26 -26.25
CA GLY A 621 16.74 -13.47 -27.69
C GLY A 621 18.09 -14.02 -28.09
N GLU A 622 18.20 -14.41 -29.35
CA GLU A 622 19.46 -14.87 -29.94
C GLU A 622 20.32 -13.72 -30.50
N LEU A 623 19.74 -12.55 -30.75
CA LEU A 623 20.43 -11.38 -31.29
C LEU A 623 20.37 -10.23 -30.31
N SER A 624 21.47 -9.50 -30.22
CA SER A 624 21.47 -8.17 -29.63
C SER A 624 20.49 -7.25 -30.36
N LEU A 625 20.01 -6.23 -29.65
CA LEU A 625 19.20 -5.18 -30.25
C LEU A 625 19.93 -4.48 -31.42
N THR A 626 21.25 -4.35 -31.31
CA THR A 626 22.14 -3.78 -32.32
C THR A 626 22.26 -4.65 -33.56
N GLU A 627 22.51 -5.94 -33.40
CA GLU A 627 22.56 -6.90 -34.52
C GLU A 627 21.19 -7.01 -35.20
N HIS A 628 20.12 -6.99 -34.41
CA HIS A 628 18.75 -7.07 -34.92
C HIS A 628 18.36 -5.84 -35.73
N ALA A 629 18.67 -4.63 -35.25
CA ALA A 629 18.48 -3.39 -36.00
C ALA A 629 19.35 -3.35 -37.28
N ALA A 630 20.61 -3.78 -37.19
CA ALA A 630 21.52 -3.81 -38.33
C ALA A 630 21.03 -4.73 -39.45
N ARG A 631 20.44 -5.90 -39.11
CA ARG A 631 19.81 -6.80 -40.10
C ARG A 631 18.63 -6.16 -40.83
N ALA A 632 17.94 -5.22 -40.20
CA ALA A 632 16.87 -4.43 -40.82
C ALA A 632 17.38 -3.22 -41.61
N GLY A 633 18.70 -3.03 -41.75
CA GLY A 633 19.31 -1.88 -42.42
C GLY A 633 19.26 -0.59 -41.60
N GLU A 634 18.92 -0.69 -40.31
CA GLU A 634 18.76 0.44 -39.40
C GLU A 634 19.96 0.56 -38.44
N ARG A 635 20.24 1.78 -37.97
CA ARG A 635 21.23 2.02 -36.92
C ARG A 635 20.53 2.29 -35.59
N THR A 636 21.02 1.69 -34.51
CA THR A 636 20.51 2.00 -33.17
C THR A 636 20.89 3.41 -32.74
N PHE A 637 20.03 4.05 -31.96
CA PHE A 637 20.30 5.39 -31.42
C PHE A 637 21.44 5.37 -30.40
N ALA A 638 22.23 6.44 -30.36
CA ALA A 638 23.24 6.66 -29.33
C ALA A 638 22.64 6.53 -27.92
N GLY A 639 23.26 5.71 -27.07
CA GLY A 639 22.83 5.45 -25.70
C GLY A 639 21.72 4.40 -25.53
N MET A 640 21.29 3.70 -26.58
CA MET A 640 20.38 2.55 -26.46
C MET A 640 20.98 1.39 -25.66
N GLU A 641 22.26 1.08 -25.87
CA GLU A 641 22.95 0.00 -25.14
C GLU A 641 23.09 0.27 -23.65
N VAL A 642 23.08 1.55 -23.26
CA VAL A 642 23.07 1.93 -21.83
C VAL A 642 21.65 1.88 -21.27
N ARG A 643 20.60 1.89 -22.11
CA ARG A 643 19.18 1.76 -21.71
C ARG A 643 18.70 0.31 -21.65
N MET A 644 19.25 -0.57 -22.49
CA MET A 644 19.00 -2.01 -22.51
C MET A 644 20.36 -2.73 -22.45
N ILE A 645 20.76 -3.14 -21.25
CA ILE A 645 22.04 -3.80 -20.99
C ILE A 645 21.95 -5.23 -21.49
N GLN A 646 22.93 -5.67 -22.26
CA GLN A 646 22.95 -7.02 -22.81
C GLN A 646 23.84 -7.91 -21.97
N ILE A 647 23.40 -9.12 -21.63
CA ILE A 647 24.14 -10.06 -20.81
C ILE A 647 24.23 -11.37 -21.61
N PRO A 648 25.43 -11.91 -21.83
CA PRO A 648 25.58 -13.25 -22.37
C PRO A 648 24.84 -14.29 -21.51
N SER A 649 23.97 -15.06 -22.15
CA SER A 649 23.22 -16.14 -21.51
C SER A 649 24.15 -17.27 -21.06
N ASP A 650 25.13 -17.62 -21.89
CA ASP A 650 26.05 -18.71 -21.61
C ASP A 650 26.89 -18.42 -20.35
N SER A 651 26.85 -19.37 -19.42
CA SER A 651 27.64 -19.39 -18.21
C SER A 651 29.01 -20.06 -18.40
N GLY A 652 29.25 -20.66 -19.56
CA GLY A 652 30.44 -21.47 -19.87
C GLY A 652 30.34 -22.91 -19.37
N LYS A 653 29.14 -23.36 -18.96
CA LYS A 653 28.88 -24.72 -18.46
C LYS A 653 27.65 -25.34 -19.11
N PHE A 654 26.47 -25.22 -18.50
CA PHE A 654 25.23 -25.88 -18.93
C PHE A 654 24.23 -24.84 -19.44
N GLY A 655 24.63 -24.05 -20.44
CA GLY A 655 23.86 -22.89 -20.90
C GLY A 655 23.82 -21.80 -19.81
N VAL A 656 22.63 -21.35 -19.42
CA VAL A 656 22.46 -20.36 -18.34
C VAL A 656 22.82 -20.86 -16.93
N PHE A 657 23.00 -22.17 -16.74
CA PHE A 657 23.22 -22.78 -15.43
C PHE A 657 24.70 -23.10 -15.14
N GLU A 658 25.23 -22.56 -14.06
CA GLU A 658 26.52 -22.92 -13.49
C GLU A 658 26.48 -24.18 -12.59
N ALA A 659 25.31 -24.47 -12.00
CA ALA A 659 25.10 -25.53 -11.01
C ALA A 659 23.78 -26.27 -11.26
N LEU A 660 23.84 -27.61 -11.24
CA LEU A 660 22.69 -28.48 -11.53
C LEU A 660 21.93 -28.95 -10.29
N HIS A 661 22.40 -28.66 -9.06
CA HIS A 661 21.67 -28.98 -7.82
C HIS A 661 21.15 -30.43 -7.66
N GLY A 662 21.83 -31.40 -8.26
CA GLY A 662 21.44 -32.81 -8.21
C GLY A 662 20.62 -33.30 -9.42
N PHE A 663 20.22 -32.41 -10.33
CA PHE A 663 19.67 -32.81 -11.64
C PHE A 663 20.77 -33.37 -12.55
N GLY A 664 20.40 -34.28 -13.45
CA GLY A 664 21.33 -34.95 -14.36
C GLY A 664 21.83 -34.08 -15.51
N SER A 665 21.06 -33.05 -15.88
CA SER A 665 21.41 -32.12 -16.96
C SER A 665 20.80 -30.74 -16.78
N GLY A 666 21.32 -29.73 -17.51
CA GLY A 666 20.72 -28.39 -17.56
C GLY A 666 19.30 -28.41 -18.13
N LYS A 667 18.99 -29.36 -19.02
CA LYS A 667 17.64 -29.56 -19.57
C LYS A 667 16.66 -29.99 -18.48
N GLU A 668 17.02 -30.98 -17.67
CA GLU A 668 16.18 -31.43 -16.55
C GLU A 668 15.92 -30.31 -15.53
N LEU A 669 16.94 -29.51 -15.20
CA LEU A 669 16.76 -28.34 -14.34
C LEU A 669 15.83 -27.31 -14.99
N ALA A 670 15.92 -27.10 -16.31
CA ALA A 670 15.02 -26.20 -17.03
C ALA A 670 13.56 -26.68 -17.03
N GLU A 671 13.34 -27.99 -17.23
CA GLU A 671 12.02 -28.63 -17.15
C GLU A 671 11.44 -28.53 -15.73
N HIS A 672 12.28 -28.67 -14.70
CA HIS A 672 11.88 -28.43 -13.31
C HIS A 672 11.41 -26.99 -13.10
N PHE A 673 12.15 -25.99 -13.56
CA PHE A 673 11.72 -24.59 -13.47
C PHE A 673 10.40 -24.33 -14.24
N GLU A 674 10.21 -24.95 -15.41
CA GLU A 674 8.98 -24.82 -16.18
C GLU A 674 7.76 -25.30 -15.37
N GLY A 675 7.85 -26.49 -14.76
CA GLY A 675 6.80 -27.01 -13.88
C GLY A 675 6.61 -26.17 -12.62
N ALA A 676 7.70 -25.84 -11.92
CA ALA A 676 7.64 -25.10 -10.66
C ALA A 676 7.06 -23.69 -10.82
N THR A 677 7.46 -22.95 -11.85
CA THR A 677 6.98 -21.57 -12.10
C THR A 677 5.54 -21.52 -12.58
N ALA A 678 4.98 -22.64 -13.05
CA ALA A 678 3.55 -22.77 -13.36
C ALA A 678 2.69 -23.04 -12.12
N SER A 679 3.27 -23.53 -11.02
CA SER A 679 2.56 -23.89 -9.78
C SER A 679 2.79 -22.91 -8.63
N PHE A 680 3.99 -22.32 -8.55
CA PHE A 680 4.41 -21.46 -7.42
C PHE A 680 4.82 -20.09 -7.95
N TYR A 681 4.00 -19.08 -7.70
CA TYR A 681 4.25 -17.73 -8.23
C TYR A 681 3.51 -16.62 -7.47
N GLY A 682 3.98 -15.38 -7.62
CA GLY A 682 3.35 -14.15 -7.12
C GLY A 682 3.49 -13.92 -5.61
N THR A 683 3.68 -14.97 -4.81
CA THR A 683 3.89 -14.86 -3.36
C THR A 683 5.10 -14.01 -2.96
N PRO A 684 6.28 -14.11 -3.60
CA PRO A 684 7.45 -13.36 -3.14
C PRO A 684 7.28 -11.86 -3.37
N PHE A 685 6.64 -11.44 -4.46
CA PHE A 685 6.41 -10.02 -4.71
C PHE A 685 5.44 -9.42 -3.71
N ARG A 686 4.35 -10.10 -3.34
CA ARG A 686 3.43 -9.58 -2.32
C ARG A 686 4.08 -9.50 -0.95
N ALA A 687 4.85 -10.52 -0.56
CA ALA A 687 5.62 -10.48 0.68
C ALA A 687 6.63 -9.33 0.68
N TRP A 688 7.28 -9.08 -0.47
CA TRP A 688 8.19 -7.95 -0.65
C TRP A 688 7.52 -6.59 -0.47
N LEU A 689 6.37 -6.39 -1.11
CA LEU A 689 5.62 -5.14 -1.00
C LEU A 689 5.13 -4.88 0.43
N LYS A 690 4.73 -5.93 1.17
CA LYS A 690 4.37 -5.82 2.60
C LYS A 690 5.57 -5.40 3.43
N ALA A 691 6.72 -6.06 3.28
CA ALA A 691 7.95 -5.69 3.97
C ALA A 691 8.40 -4.25 3.65
N LEU A 692 8.25 -3.81 2.40
CA LEU A 692 8.58 -2.44 1.99
C LEU A 692 7.64 -1.39 2.58
N THR A 693 6.35 -1.71 2.71
CA THR A 693 5.34 -0.75 3.18
C THR A 693 5.26 -0.67 4.70
N GLU A 694 5.69 -1.71 5.43
CA GLU A 694 5.80 -1.71 6.89
C GLU A 694 6.79 -0.64 7.42
N ASP A 695 7.92 -0.43 6.73
CA ASP A 695 8.87 0.64 7.04
C ASP A 695 9.47 1.25 5.76
N LEU A 696 8.65 2.01 5.04
CA LEU A 696 9.05 2.58 3.74
C LEU A 696 10.28 3.50 3.86
N ASN A 697 10.38 4.27 4.94
CA ASN A 697 11.46 5.24 5.14
C ASN A 697 12.77 4.53 5.51
N GLY A 698 12.73 3.55 6.40
CA GLY A 698 13.89 2.73 6.76
C GLY A 698 14.38 1.91 5.57
N MET A 699 13.48 1.24 4.85
CA MET A 699 13.81 0.48 3.63
C MET A 699 14.42 1.38 2.54
N THR A 700 13.88 2.58 2.34
CA THR A 700 14.46 3.57 1.40
C THR A 700 15.88 3.97 1.80
N THR A 701 16.11 4.20 3.09
CA THR A 701 17.43 4.58 3.61
C THR A 701 18.43 3.46 3.43
N GLN A 702 18.05 2.23 3.76
CA GLN A 702 18.88 1.04 3.57
C GLN A 702 19.18 0.80 2.08
N ALA A 703 18.19 0.91 1.20
CA ALA A 703 18.37 0.77 -0.24
C ALA A 703 19.40 1.76 -0.77
N LYS A 704 19.27 3.06 -0.45
CA LYS A 704 20.23 4.09 -0.87
C LYS A 704 21.65 3.84 -0.36
N ALA A 705 21.79 3.41 0.90
CA ALA A 705 23.08 3.09 1.48
C ALA A 705 23.73 1.89 0.77
N LEU A 706 22.98 0.82 0.57
CA LEU A 706 23.48 -0.40 -0.05
C LEU A 706 23.80 -0.21 -1.55
N LEU A 707 22.97 0.56 -2.27
CA LEU A 707 23.24 0.97 -3.64
C LEU A 707 24.59 1.69 -3.76
N LYS A 708 24.87 2.65 -2.85
CA LYS A 708 26.15 3.37 -2.82
C LYS A 708 27.34 2.44 -2.56
N ILE A 709 27.19 1.46 -1.67
CA ILE A 709 28.24 0.47 -1.36
C ILE A 709 28.52 -0.38 -2.60
N TYR A 710 27.50 -0.97 -3.21
CA TYR A 710 27.67 -1.87 -4.34
C TYR A 710 28.09 -1.16 -5.62
N THR A 711 27.65 0.08 -5.86
CA THR A 711 28.19 0.90 -6.96
C THR A 711 29.70 1.05 -6.82
N ARG A 712 30.21 1.36 -5.62
CA ARG A 712 31.65 1.52 -5.39
C ARG A 712 32.40 0.21 -5.59
N GLU A 713 31.87 -0.88 -5.06
CA GLU A 713 32.50 -2.19 -5.13
C GLU A 713 32.55 -2.75 -6.56
N LEU A 714 31.52 -2.49 -7.35
CA LEU A 714 31.42 -2.98 -8.72
C LEU A 714 32.13 -2.05 -9.74
N MET A 715 32.66 -0.89 -9.33
CA MET A 715 33.26 0.07 -10.25
C MET A 715 34.70 -0.27 -10.63
N PRO A 716 35.02 -0.49 -11.92
CA PRO A 716 36.39 -0.57 -12.40
C PRO A 716 37.13 0.77 -12.27
N VAL A 717 38.45 0.72 -12.10
CA VAL A 717 39.33 1.90 -11.90
C VAL A 717 39.28 2.88 -13.08
N GLU A 718 39.01 2.41 -14.31
CA GLU A 718 39.01 3.21 -15.54
C GLU A 718 37.62 3.34 -16.20
N ALA A 719 36.55 3.29 -15.42
CA ALA A 719 35.19 3.33 -15.98
C ALA A 719 34.82 4.69 -16.58
N GLY A 720 34.54 4.74 -17.89
CA GLY A 720 33.94 5.92 -18.53
C GLY A 720 32.49 6.17 -18.09
N ASN A 721 31.96 7.38 -18.35
CA ASN A 721 30.62 7.80 -17.90
C ASN A 721 29.47 6.85 -18.30
N GLN A 722 29.54 6.22 -19.48
CA GLN A 722 28.53 5.23 -19.89
C GLN A 722 28.61 3.94 -19.08
N VAL A 723 29.82 3.46 -18.80
CA VAL A 723 30.08 2.29 -17.96
C VAL A 723 29.62 2.55 -16.53
N GLY A 724 29.87 3.76 -16.00
CA GLY A 724 29.37 4.17 -14.68
C GLY A 724 27.85 4.10 -14.54
N ARG A 725 27.09 4.52 -15.57
CA ARG A 725 25.62 4.39 -15.56
C ARG A 725 25.15 2.94 -15.59
N ALA A 726 25.82 2.07 -16.35
CA ALA A 726 25.50 0.65 -16.37
C ALA A 726 25.78 0.01 -14.99
N ILE A 727 26.90 0.35 -14.35
CA ILE A 727 27.27 -0.17 -13.02
C ILE A 727 26.26 0.22 -11.96
N ASN A 728 25.76 1.46 -11.96
CA ASN A 728 24.67 1.86 -11.04
C ASN A 728 23.43 0.96 -11.18
N ARG A 729 23.13 0.51 -12.39
CA ARG A 729 22.00 -0.40 -12.63
C ARG A 729 22.32 -1.82 -12.19
N PHE A 730 23.52 -2.34 -12.42
CA PHE A 730 23.93 -3.63 -11.84
C PHE A 730 23.87 -3.58 -10.31
N ALA A 731 24.38 -2.52 -9.69
CA ALA A 731 24.35 -2.31 -8.24
C ALA A 731 22.91 -2.27 -7.69
N LEU A 732 21.95 -1.70 -8.43
CA LEU A 732 20.52 -1.77 -8.11
C LEU A 732 20.01 -3.22 -8.04
N ILE A 733 20.42 -4.09 -8.97
CA ILE A 733 19.98 -5.50 -8.97
C ILE A 733 20.57 -6.24 -7.77
N ALA A 734 21.87 -6.09 -7.51
CA ALA A 734 22.52 -6.67 -6.33
C ALA A 734 21.84 -6.18 -5.04
N MET A 735 21.66 -4.87 -4.90
CA MET A 735 21.04 -4.26 -3.73
C MET A 735 19.64 -4.83 -3.47
N ALA A 736 18.81 -4.95 -4.50
CA ALA A 736 17.46 -5.47 -4.36
C ALA A 736 17.43 -6.95 -3.96
N GLY A 737 18.25 -7.80 -4.60
CA GLY A 737 18.33 -9.21 -4.25
C GLY A 737 18.85 -9.45 -2.83
N GLU A 738 19.83 -8.66 -2.38
CA GLU A 738 20.34 -8.74 -1.01
C GLU A 738 19.31 -8.25 0.03
N MET A 739 18.57 -7.18 -0.27
CA MET A 739 17.48 -6.74 0.60
C MET A 739 16.35 -7.77 0.68
N ALA A 740 15.92 -8.33 -0.45
CA ALA A 740 14.92 -9.39 -0.46
C ALA A 740 15.39 -10.64 0.31
N THR A 741 16.69 -10.95 0.24
CA THR A 741 17.31 -12.04 1.00
C THR A 741 17.27 -11.78 2.50
N ARG A 742 17.61 -10.57 2.95
CA ARG A 742 17.54 -10.16 4.37
C ARG A 742 16.11 -10.18 4.92
N CYS A 743 15.11 -9.94 4.07
CA CYS A 743 13.70 -10.09 4.42
C CYS A 743 13.20 -11.55 4.39
N GLY A 744 14.07 -12.53 4.12
CA GLY A 744 13.72 -13.96 4.13
C GLY A 744 12.92 -14.42 2.90
N LEU A 745 12.91 -13.64 1.81
CA LEU A 745 12.05 -13.91 0.64
C LEU A 745 12.66 -14.89 -0.34
N THR A 746 13.99 -14.82 -0.54
CA THR A 746 14.69 -15.59 -1.56
C THR A 746 15.08 -16.99 -1.09
N GLY A 747 15.37 -17.13 0.22
CA GLY A 747 16.01 -18.31 0.78
C GLY A 747 17.50 -18.43 0.47
N TRP A 748 18.14 -17.38 -0.05
CA TRP A 748 19.56 -17.38 -0.41
C TRP A 748 20.46 -17.06 0.80
N PRO A 749 21.74 -17.46 0.77
CA PRO A 749 22.73 -16.88 1.67
C PRO A 749 23.02 -15.42 1.29
N GLU A 750 23.36 -14.58 2.27
CA GLU A 750 23.83 -13.21 2.01
C GLU A 750 25.05 -13.21 1.07
N GLY A 751 25.07 -12.27 0.13
CA GLY A 751 26.11 -12.13 -0.89
C GLY A 751 25.84 -12.88 -2.19
N GLU A 752 24.83 -13.75 -2.26
CA GLU A 752 24.50 -14.49 -3.49
C GLU A 752 24.04 -13.56 -4.63
N ALA A 753 23.20 -12.56 -4.33
CA ALA A 753 22.72 -11.62 -5.35
C ALA A 753 23.84 -10.69 -5.83
N LEU A 754 24.73 -10.27 -4.92
CA LEU A 754 25.92 -9.50 -5.26
C LEU A 754 26.89 -10.32 -6.12
N ARG A 755 27.14 -11.59 -5.75
CA ARG A 755 27.96 -12.52 -6.54
C ARG A 755 27.41 -12.70 -7.94
N ALA A 756 26.12 -13.01 -8.06
CA ALA A 756 25.45 -13.21 -9.33
C ALA A 756 25.57 -11.97 -10.24
N THR A 757 25.31 -10.80 -9.66
CA THR A 757 25.44 -9.50 -10.34
C THR A 757 26.87 -9.25 -10.82
N ARG A 758 27.88 -9.55 -9.99
CA ARG A 758 29.30 -9.38 -10.36
C ARG A 758 29.68 -10.24 -11.55
N VAL A 759 29.24 -11.50 -11.59
CA VAL A 759 29.47 -12.40 -12.72
C VAL A 759 28.80 -11.89 -14.00
N CYS A 760 27.54 -11.45 -13.92
CA CYS A 760 26.84 -10.88 -15.07
C CYS A 760 27.48 -9.57 -15.57
N LEU A 761 27.94 -8.71 -14.65
CA LEU A 761 28.67 -7.48 -14.99
C LEU A 761 29.98 -7.80 -15.71
N GLN A 762 30.75 -8.78 -15.21
CA GLN A 762 32.00 -9.20 -15.84
C GLN A 762 31.76 -9.79 -17.23
N ALA A 763 30.71 -10.61 -17.40
CA ALA A 763 30.33 -11.14 -18.71
C ALA A 763 29.97 -10.03 -19.69
N TRP A 764 29.20 -9.02 -19.26
CA TRP A 764 28.87 -7.85 -20.08
C TRP A 764 30.10 -7.01 -20.44
N ILE A 765 31.02 -6.77 -19.50
CA ILE A 765 32.28 -6.05 -19.78
C ILE A 765 33.14 -6.85 -20.78
N GLY A 766 33.21 -8.18 -20.61
CA GLY A 766 33.96 -9.08 -21.47
C GLY A 766 33.46 -9.06 -22.92
N GLU A 767 32.14 -9.20 -23.14
CA GLU A 767 31.56 -9.13 -24.49
C GLU A 767 31.71 -7.73 -25.12
N ARG A 768 31.67 -6.67 -24.30
CA ARG A 768 31.88 -5.30 -24.77
C ARG A 768 33.30 -5.04 -25.29
N GLY A 769 34.32 -5.75 -24.77
CA GLY A 769 35.70 -5.70 -25.25
C GLY A 769 36.49 -4.40 -24.99
N HIS A 770 35.87 -3.33 -24.43
CA HIS A 770 36.55 -2.08 -24.10
C HIS A 770 35.92 -1.33 -22.91
N SER A 771 36.74 -0.65 -22.09
CA SER A 771 36.31 0.21 -20.97
C SER A 771 35.86 1.62 -21.41
N ALA A 772 36.20 2.03 -22.63
CA ALA A 772 35.85 3.33 -23.24
C ALA A 772 34.42 3.37 -23.81
N ASN A 773 33.94 4.54 -24.28
CA ASN A 773 32.64 4.61 -24.95
C ASN A 773 32.69 3.85 -26.29
N GLN A 774 31.63 3.13 -26.62
CA GLN A 774 31.56 2.32 -27.86
C GLN A 774 31.65 3.17 -29.12
N GLU A 775 31.12 4.39 -29.10
CA GLU A 775 31.30 5.35 -30.20
C GLU A 775 32.78 5.66 -30.44
N ASP A 776 33.59 5.67 -29.38
CA ASP A 776 35.02 5.97 -29.48
C ASP A 776 35.78 4.78 -30.07
N ALA A 777 35.44 3.55 -29.62
CA ALA A 777 36.00 2.31 -30.16
C ALA A 777 35.61 2.07 -31.64
N ALA A 778 34.33 2.24 -31.97
CA ALA A 778 33.82 2.12 -33.34
C ALA A 778 34.46 3.15 -34.29
N ALA A 779 34.67 4.38 -33.80
CA ALA A 779 35.38 5.40 -34.56
C ALA A 779 36.83 4.98 -34.84
N LEU A 780 37.57 4.52 -33.83
CA LEU A 780 38.97 4.07 -33.99
C LEU A 780 39.07 2.87 -34.95
N GLU A 781 38.16 1.91 -34.85
CA GLU A 781 38.14 0.75 -35.76
C GLU A 781 37.79 1.19 -37.20
N GLN A 782 36.89 2.16 -37.39
CA GLN A 782 36.64 2.73 -38.72
C GLN A 782 37.89 3.41 -39.30
N ILE A 783 38.66 4.15 -38.48
CA ILE A 783 39.93 4.74 -38.91
C ILE A 783 40.89 3.62 -39.35
N ARG A 784 41.13 2.63 -38.50
CA ARG A 784 42.05 1.52 -38.79
C ARG A 784 41.65 0.72 -40.02
N SER A 785 40.38 0.35 -40.13
CA SER A 785 39.81 -0.35 -41.28
C SER A 785 40.00 0.45 -42.57
N PHE A 786 39.78 1.77 -42.53
CA PHE A 786 40.00 2.63 -43.68
C PHE A 786 41.47 2.62 -44.11
N PHE A 787 42.41 2.83 -43.19
CA PHE A 787 43.83 2.86 -43.53
C PHE A 787 44.32 1.51 -44.06
N THR A 788 43.94 0.42 -43.39
CA THR A 788 44.32 -0.94 -43.79
C THR A 788 43.85 -1.29 -45.20
N ALA A 789 42.59 -0.98 -45.52
CA ALA A 789 42.01 -1.26 -46.83
C ALA A 789 42.51 -0.32 -47.95
N ASN A 790 42.96 0.90 -47.60
CA ASN A 790 43.23 1.95 -48.59
C ASN A 790 44.69 2.40 -48.66
N GLN A 791 45.60 1.86 -47.84
CA GLN A 791 47.00 2.30 -47.73
C GLN A 791 47.78 2.29 -49.06
N TYR A 792 47.40 1.46 -50.03
CA TYR A 792 48.05 1.36 -51.34
C TYR A 792 47.23 1.93 -52.50
N SER A 793 45.96 2.30 -52.27
CA SER A 793 45.00 2.65 -53.33
C SER A 793 44.46 4.07 -53.22
N ARG A 794 44.52 4.70 -52.05
CA ARG A 794 44.03 6.08 -51.83
C ARG A 794 45.05 7.02 -51.22
N PHE A 795 46.28 6.56 -51.02
CA PHE A 795 47.39 7.42 -50.63
C PHE A 795 48.40 7.49 -51.76
N ALA A 796 48.69 8.68 -52.24
CA ALA A 796 49.74 8.90 -53.23
C ALA A 796 51.12 8.61 -52.61
N ASP A 797 52.02 7.99 -53.37
CA ASP A 797 53.38 7.77 -52.90
C ASP A 797 54.13 9.10 -52.80
N TRP A 798 54.86 9.28 -51.69
CA TRP A 798 55.60 10.51 -51.42
C TRP A 798 56.76 10.75 -52.39
N HIS A 799 57.41 9.68 -52.86
CA HIS A 799 58.62 9.74 -53.70
C HIS A 799 58.35 9.40 -55.16
N ASP A 800 57.33 8.58 -55.45
CA ASP A 800 56.95 8.22 -56.82
C ASP A 800 55.82 9.12 -57.36
N GLU A 801 56.18 10.05 -58.26
CA GLU A 801 55.24 10.98 -58.92
C GLU A 801 54.25 10.27 -59.86
N ARG A 802 54.51 9.02 -60.26
CA ARG A 802 53.59 8.24 -61.12
C ARG A 802 52.44 7.64 -60.32
N ASN A 803 52.55 7.54 -59.01
CA ASN A 803 51.51 7.04 -58.12
C ASN A 803 50.63 8.19 -57.61
N ARG A 804 49.57 8.52 -58.37
CA ARG A 804 48.58 9.56 -58.01
C ARG A 804 47.16 9.00 -58.17
N PRO A 805 46.61 8.35 -57.13
CA PRO A 805 45.25 7.81 -57.21
C PRO A 805 44.19 8.90 -57.44
N SER A 806 43.20 8.63 -58.29
CA SER A 806 42.15 9.59 -58.63
C SER A 806 41.29 10.01 -57.42
N ASN A 807 41.09 9.10 -56.47
CA ASN A 807 40.33 9.33 -55.23
C ASN A 807 41.24 9.46 -54.00
N MET A 808 42.41 10.11 -54.14
CA MET A 808 43.37 10.20 -53.04
C MET A 808 42.83 10.99 -51.83
N VAL A 809 43.18 10.52 -50.63
CA VAL A 809 42.86 11.19 -49.36
C VAL A 809 44.09 11.80 -48.70
N GLY A 810 45.28 11.52 -49.23
CA GLY A 810 46.55 11.93 -48.64
C GLY A 810 47.76 11.32 -49.34
N PHE A 811 48.91 11.42 -48.66
CA PHE A 811 50.18 10.84 -49.10
C PHE A 811 50.66 9.77 -48.13
N ARG A 812 51.37 8.76 -48.65
CA ARG A 812 52.08 7.74 -47.88
C ARG A 812 53.56 7.90 -48.13
N LYS A 813 54.33 8.07 -47.06
CA LYS A 813 55.79 8.16 -47.08
C LYS A 813 56.37 6.95 -46.39
N VAL A 814 57.28 6.26 -47.08
CA VAL A 814 58.07 5.18 -46.50
C VAL A 814 59.51 5.64 -46.45
N ASP A 815 59.98 5.94 -45.24
CA ASP A 815 61.40 6.15 -45.00
C ASP A 815 62.03 4.76 -44.85
N LYS A 816 62.69 4.29 -45.92
CA LYS A 816 63.37 2.99 -45.93
C LYS A 816 64.43 3.00 -44.83
N GLY A 817 64.34 2.01 -43.95
CA GLY A 817 65.29 1.78 -42.88
C GLY A 817 66.70 1.46 -43.38
N ASN A 818 67.63 1.28 -42.45
CA ASN A 818 68.96 0.72 -42.70
C ASN A 818 69.18 -0.48 -41.77
N ASP A 819 70.38 -1.09 -41.78
CA ASP A 819 70.69 -2.29 -40.96
C ASP A 819 70.51 -2.08 -39.43
N ILE A 820 70.26 -0.85 -38.97
CA ILE A 820 70.12 -0.45 -37.56
C ILE A 820 68.74 0.19 -37.27
N ARG A 821 67.96 0.57 -38.29
CA ARG A 821 66.68 1.29 -38.13
C ARG A 821 65.61 0.66 -39.00
N GLU A 822 64.48 0.32 -38.39
CA GLU A 822 63.32 -0.20 -39.12
C GLU A 822 62.73 0.84 -40.09
N ALA A 823 62.05 0.35 -41.13
CA ALA A 823 61.38 1.21 -42.08
C ALA A 823 60.15 1.86 -41.43
N VAL A 824 60.05 3.20 -41.53
CA VAL A 824 58.94 3.95 -40.92
C VAL A 824 57.95 4.36 -42.00
N THR A 825 56.69 3.99 -41.81
CA THR A 825 55.60 4.44 -42.68
C THR A 825 54.85 5.58 -42.02
N THR A 826 54.71 6.70 -42.72
CA THR A 826 53.94 7.86 -42.28
C THR A 826 52.85 8.19 -43.30
N PHE A 827 51.64 8.44 -42.82
CA PHE A 827 50.51 8.85 -43.63
C PHE A 827 50.17 10.31 -43.36
N TYR A 828 49.97 11.06 -44.43
CA TYR A 828 49.68 12.49 -44.43
C TYR A 828 48.29 12.72 -45.01
N VAL A 829 47.28 12.84 -44.14
CA VAL A 829 45.86 12.90 -44.52
C VAL A 829 45.40 14.35 -44.71
N LEU A 830 44.82 14.65 -45.87
CA LEU A 830 44.25 15.95 -46.19
C LEU A 830 42.97 16.21 -45.37
N PRO A 831 42.61 17.47 -45.05
CA PRO A 831 41.39 17.76 -44.29
C PRO A 831 40.09 17.26 -44.94
N SER A 832 40.00 17.26 -46.27
CA SER A 832 38.87 16.70 -47.01
C SER A 832 38.80 15.18 -46.88
N GLY A 833 39.95 14.49 -47.01
CA GLY A 833 40.08 13.06 -46.74
C GLY A 833 39.70 12.73 -45.30
N TRP A 834 40.16 13.51 -44.32
CA TRP A 834 39.81 13.30 -42.92
C TRP A 834 38.31 13.40 -42.64
N LYS A 835 37.62 14.37 -43.26
CA LYS A 835 36.15 14.47 -43.17
C LYS A 835 35.45 13.23 -43.75
N GLU A 836 35.99 12.68 -44.84
CA GLU A 836 35.46 11.46 -45.46
C GLU A 836 35.68 10.25 -44.55
N VAL A 837 36.90 10.07 -44.04
CA VAL A 837 37.27 8.96 -43.14
C VAL A 837 36.45 9.01 -41.85
N CYS A 838 36.14 10.21 -41.35
CA CYS A 838 35.32 10.43 -40.14
C CYS A 838 33.81 10.48 -40.40
N LYS A 839 33.31 10.12 -41.59
CA LYS A 839 31.88 10.22 -41.90
C LYS A 839 31.05 9.47 -40.86
N GLY A 840 30.07 10.17 -40.27
CA GLY A 840 29.22 9.65 -39.19
C GLY A 840 29.73 9.94 -37.77
N PHE A 841 30.91 10.53 -37.61
CA PHE A 841 31.51 10.88 -36.31
C PHE A 841 32.00 12.34 -36.27
N ASP A 842 32.17 12.90 -35.07
CA ASP A 842 32.79 14.22 -34.90
C ASP A 842 34.30 14.16 -35.18
N ALA A 843 34.73 14.75 -36.29
CA ALA A 843 36.10 14.67 -36.78
C ALA A 843 37.16 15.25 -35.81
N LYS A 844 36.78 16.18 -34.92
CA LYS A 844 37.70 16.76 -33.93
C LYS A 844 37.86 15.81 -32.75
N LYS A 845 36.76 15.24 -32.27
CA LYS A 845 36.76 14.20 -31.23
C LYS A 845 37.56 12.98 -31.67
N VAL A 846 37.34 12.48 -32.88
CA VAL A 846 38.06 11.31 -33.42
C VAL A 846 39.56 11.59 -33.55
N ALA A 847 39.95 12.81 -33.98
CA ALA A 847 41.38 13.16 -34.04
C ALA A 847 42.03 13.10 -32.64
N GLN A 848 41.34 13.54 -31.60
CA GLN A 848 41.83 13.44 -30.23
C GLN A 848 41.92 11.98 -29.75
N LEU A 849 40.93 11.14 -30.11
CA LEU A 849 40.98 9.70 -29.82
C LEU A 849 42.19 9.03 -30.48
N CYS A 850 42.48 9.35 -31.74
CA CYS A 850 43.66 8.84 -32.44
C CYS A 850 44.97 9.31 -31.82
N VAL A 851 45.02 10.50 -31.19
CA VAL A 851 46.20 10.93 -30.41
C VAL A 851 46.36 10.05 -29.18
N THR A 852 45.27 9.85 -28.41
CA THR A 852 45.31 9.02 -27.20
C THR A 852 45.68 7.57 -27.51
N ALA A 853 45.20 7.03 -28.64
CA ALA A 853 45.53 5.69 -29.11
C ALA A 853 46.94 5.58 -29.72
N GLY A 854 47.68 6.68 -29.87
CA GLY A 854 49.02 6.69 -30.44
C GLY A 854 49.09 6.63 -31.96
N TYR A 855 47.96 6.64 -32.67
CA TYR A 855 47.89 6.58 -34.14
C TYR A 855 48.26 7.92 -34.81
N LEU A 856 47.88 9.03 -34.19
CA LEU A 856 48.04 10.39 -34.73
C LEU A 856 49.17 11.14 -34.03
N LEU A 857 50.10 11.68 -34.82
CA LEU A 857 51.20 12.50 -34.35
C LEU A 857 50.76 13.96 -34.16
N VAL A 858 50.90 14.47 -32.94
CA VAL A 858 50.62 15.88 -32.62
C VAL A 858 51.73 16.81 -33.10
N SER A 859 51.36 18.04 -33.45
CA SER A 859 52.34 19.09 -33.78
C SER A 859 53.14 19.50 -32.54
N LYS A 860 54.24 20.23 -32.74
CA LYS A 860 55.06 20.80 -31.65
C LYS A 860 54.26 21.71 -30.69
N ASP A 861 53.17 22.30 -31.17
CA ASP A 861 52.27 23.16 -30.40
C ASP A 861 51.10 22.39 -29.76
N GLY A 862 51.14 21.06 -29.75
CA GLY A 862 50.09 20.20 -29.19
C GLY A 862 48.80 20.15 -30.01
N LYS A 863 48.82 20.60 -31.28
CA LYS A 863 47.63 20.58 -32.15
C LYS A 863 47.56 19.26 -32.92
N THR A 864 46.34 18.80 -33.19
CA THR A 864 46.07 17.57 -33.97
C THR A 864 46.36 17.70 -35.47
N GLN A 865 46.70 18.90 -35.94
CA GLN A 865 47.10 19.16 -37.32
C GLN A 865 48.46 19.85 -37.37
N THR A 866 49.29 19.43 -38.32
CA THR A 866 50.62 19.98 -38.57
C THR A 866 50.67 20.61 -39.96
N THR A 867 51.34 21.76 -40.09
CA THR A 867 51.58 22.36 -41.40
C THR A 867 52.76 21.65 -42.06
N VAL A 868 52.52 20.99 -43.19
CA VAL A 868 53.53 20.23 -43.94
C VAL A 868 53.49 20.68 -45.40
N ARG A 869 54.66 20.80 -46.03
CA ARG A 869 54.77 20.95 -47.48
C ARG A 869 54.72 19.57 -48.12
N LEU A 870 53.60 19.26 -48.78
CA LEU A 870 53.38 17.99 -49.46
C LEU A 870 54.01 18.03 -50.87
N PRO A 871 54.32 16.86 -51.47
CA PRO A 871 54.76 16.79 -52.87
C PRO A 871 53.77 17.54 -53.78
N GLU A 872 54.28 18.35 -54.70
CA GLU A 872 53.49 19.10 -55.70
C GLU A 872 52.46 20.09 -55.12
N MET A 873 52.49 20.39 -53.81
CA MET A 873 51.51 21.26 -53.16
C MET A 873 52.17 22.33 -52.27
N ASN A 874 51.47 23.47 -52.14
CA ASN A 874 51.80 24.47 -51.13
C ASN A 874 51.62 23.90 -49.70
N PRO A 875 52.31 24.46 -48.68
CA PRO A 875 52.14 24.04 -47.30
C PRO A 875 50.66 24.02 -46.88
N LYS A 876 50.20 22.88 -46.35
CA LYS A 876 48.83 22.70 -45.86
C LYS A 876 48.82 22.14 -44.45
N ARG A 877 47.79 22.52 -43.68
CA ARG A 877 47.48 21.89 -42.40
C ARG A 877 46.82 20.55 -42.64
N ILE A 878 47.43 19.49 -42.11
CA ILE A 878 47.03 18.11 -42.35
C ILE A 878 47.14 17.27 -41.08
N TYR A 879 46.56 16.08 -41.10
CA TYR A 879 46.70 15.10 -40.02
C TYR A 879 47.81 14.11 -40.37
N VAL A 880 48.70 13.82 -39.42
CA VAL A 880 49.85 12.96 -39.64
C VAL A 880 49.69 11.71 -38.78
N PHE A 881 49.71 10.54 -39.41
CA PHE A 881 49.57 9.24 -38.77
C PHE A 881 50.85 8.42 -38.93
N ASN A 882 51.20 7.64 -37.92
CA ASN A 882 52.31 6.69 -37.96
C ASN A 882 51.83 5.30 -38.42
N SER A 883 52.73 4.31 -38.39
CA SER A 883 52.44 2.93 -38.79
C SER A 883 51.49 2.18 -37.85
N GLU A 884 51.37 2.59 -36.58
CA GLU A 884 50.50 1.93 -35.59
C GLU A 884 49.01 1.94 -36.02
N VAL A 885 48.61 2.89 -36.86
CA VAL A 885 47.22 3.00 -37.34
C VAL A 885 46.78 1.80 -38.20
N VAL A 886 47.70 1.00 -38.74
CA VAL A 886 47.38 -0.18 -39.57
C VAL A 886 47.57 -1.52 -38.84
N GLY A 887 48.02 -1.50 -37.58
CA GLY A 887 48.34 -2.70 -36.80
C GLY A 887 49.81 -3.09 -36.94
#